data_AF-A0AAJ0FFM3-F1
#
_entry.id   AF-A0AAJ0FFM3-F1
#
_cell.length_a   1.000
_cell.length_b   1.000
_cell.length_c   1.000
_cell.angle_alpha   90.00
_cell.angle_beta   90.00
_cell.angle_gamma   90.00
#
_symmetry.space_group_name_H-M   'P 1'
#
loop_
_entity.id
_entity.type
_entity.pdbx_description
1 polymer ?
#
loop_
_entity_poly.entity_id
_entity_poly.type
_entity_poly.pdbx_seq_one_letter_code
_entity_poly.pdbx_strand_id
1 'polypeptide(L)'
;MDDSSSVFVGLWRDWDRGTWSSWTVTIPATEALYLVSFITLFIRWSGTNLWSILVFAMHQWRSTTEPRDALYHQQQVILRNNGSAFNTMWMFGRLMWRWRGKANRNLIRGLELALPSAVSVAAIAAAAFLSSQFLNPTDFVLTKTNLTCGWLADAEFFVDVVHTDQIENQKSDALYVSAVATAGKSLEYTAACYESQSNEYSSLCSSYVVRSLPSTVNKSAPCPLGESRQICSGPAVRIDSGIIRASTHLGINVPPDHDIGIRKVTTCAPVPLDRYASDWMPWQDPDDDSANILSRYSWKYYHVYSDDSGEPVAFSNDSAWWIPTGYRLLGELNVFEGANNLSVDPLKPELSARNGDLLLLMLQNMVLYSDPVTDLWFKASSQNDTRGYYYNTSWESSGAWIPDSVVSGLGCTEEYQFCANDQCTPLAGLYSTDPGPLGLTTQQEAVYKVVWKSAWAATLYFIAFFLRDGVLLSRRQVHPSLISAPVAADQWVQEAENMHNLSMAIIQRRVVEYSRPPNFNIRPGVGTQQFIVPPPTEAERDICHNVKTRNPAYRSFNLVPLLAILVGGILIMAVNLALPRIVFGLRRIRQGGNVAKTKAWINTHVLHLHRSLLETRGITPWEPTEDDIPVFSTGGRRFVLVQDGLGNGGRIDGYAPVAQEDKLKPAAS
;
A
#
# COMPACT_ATOMS: atom_id res chain seq x y z
N MET A 1 -9.49 3.91 -17.15
CA MET A 1 -10.48 4.60 -16.29
C MET A 1 -9.74 5.68 -15.54
N ASP A 2 -10.30 6.89 -15.50
CA ASP A 2 -9.66 8.08 -14.95
C ASP A 2 -9.43 7.92 -13.43
N ASP A 3 -8.18 7.63 -13.06
CA ASP A 3 -7.75 7.22 -11.72
C ASP A 3 -7.89 8.37 -10.69
N SER A 4 -8.00 9.60 -11.20
CA SER A 4 -8.14 10.84 -10.44
C SER A 4 -9.41 10.93 -9.57
N SER A 5 -10.44 10.17 -9.92
CA SER A 5 -11.76 10.24 -9.29
C SER A 5 -11.92 9.36 -8.05
N SER A 6 -10.95 8.49 -7.73
CA SER A 6 -11.17 7.37 -6.82
C SER A 6 -10.41 7.38 -5.51
N VAL A 7 -9.56 8.39 -5.31
CA VAL A 7 -8.71 8.53 -4.13
C VAL A 7 -9.10 9.79 -3.36
N PHE A 8 -9.17 9.68 -2.04
CA PHE A 8 -9.45 10.82 -1.18
C PHE A 8 -8.20 11.69 -1.08
N VAL A 9 -8.32 12.94 -1.49
CA VAL A 9 -7.26 13.96 -1.42
C VAL A 9 -7.61 14.90 -0.28
N GLY A 10 -6.74 14.99 0.72
CA GLY A 10 -7.00 15.77 1.93
C GLY A 10 -6.43 15.14 3.19
N LEU A 11 -6.89 15.66 4.33
CA LEU A 11 -6.49 15.23 5.65
C LEU A 11 -7.37 14.07 6.12
N TRP A 12 -6.75 12.99 6.59
CA TRP A 12 -7.42 11.84 7.18
C TRP A 12 -6.54 11.23 8.29
N ARG A 13 -7.04 10.18 8.94
CA ARG A 13 -6.39 9.54 10.08
C ARG A 13 -5.95 8.13 9.71
N ASP A 14 -4.64 7.90 9.62
CA ASP A 14 -4.02 6.58 9.45
C ASP A 14 -3.79 5.94 10.82
N TRP A 15 -4.64 4.98 11.18
CA TRP A 15 -4.62 4.37 12.51
C TRP A 15 -3.41 3.47 12.75
N ASP A 16 -2.72 3.02 11.69
CA ASP A 16 -1.50 2.21 11.78
C ASP A 16 -0.30 2.98 12.37
N ARG A 17 -0.33 4.32 12.32
CA ARG A 17 0.78 5.19 12.77
C ARG A 17 0.72 5.51 14.27
N GLY A 18 -0.24 4.92 15.00
CA GLY A 18 -0.46 5.15 16.42
C GLY A 18 -1.15 6.48 16.71
N THR A 19 -1.60 6.66 17.96
CA THR A 19 -2.55 7.72 18.36
C THR A 19 -2.06 9.15 18.17
N TRP A 20 -0.77 9.41 18.39
CA TRP A 20 -0.18 10.77 18.34
C TRP A 20 0.28 11.17 16.94
N SER A 21 0.47 10.21 16.04
CA SER A 21 1.07 10.41 14.70
C SER A 21 0.14 9.98 13.56
N SER A 22 -1.15 9.79 13.86
CA SER A 22 -2.13 9.25 12.92
C SER A 22 -2.56 10.22 11.83
N TRP A 23 -2.40 11.53 12.01
CA TRP A 23 -2.85 12.50 11.02
C TRP A 23 -1.99 12.46 9.76
N THR A 24 -2.64 12.19 8.62
CA THR A 24 -2.00 11.98 7.33
C THR A 24 -2.68 12.84 6.28
N VAL A 25 -1.88 13.46 5.40
CA VAL A 25 -2.39 14.24 4.26
C VAL A 25 -2.01 13.55 2.95
N THR A 26 -3.01 13.29 2.12
CA THR A 26 -2.83 12.71 0.79
C THR A 26 -2.95 13.78 -0.29
N ILE A 27 -1.97 13.84 -1.20
CA ILE A 27 -1.92 14.74 -2.35
C ILE A 27 -1.45 14.00 -3.61
N PRO A 28 -1.72 14.50 -4.82
CA PRO A 28 -1.19 13.94 -6.07
C PRO A 28 0.34 13.84 -6.05
N ALA A 29 0.90 12.81 -6.69
CA ALA A 29 2.34 12.57 -6.69
C ALA A 29 3.16 13.71 -7.31
N THR A 30 2.60 14.44 -8.28
CA THR A 30 3.23 15.63 -8.86
C THR A 30 3.33 16.77 -7.85
N GLU A 31 2.26 17.05 -7.12
CA GLU A 31 2.23 18.07 -6.07
C GLU A 31 3.10 17.69 -4.87
N ALA A 32 3.18 16.41 -4.57
CA ALA A 32 4.09 15.87 -3.55
C ALA A 32 5.56 16.20 -3.82
N LEU A 33 6.00 16.21 -5.09
CA LEU A 33 7.35 16.63 -5.46
C LEU A 33 7.58 18.13 -5.19
N TYR A 34 6.57 18.97 -5.42
CA TYR A 34 6.64 20.39 -5.07
C TYR A 34 6.75 20.60 -3.56
N LEU A 35 5.95 19.86 -2.77
CA LEU A 35 6.00 19.93 -1.31
C LEU A 35 7.37 19.52 -0.76
N VAL A 36 7.92 18.38 -1.20
CA VAL A 36 9.26 17.92 -0.76
C VAL A 36 10.36 18.90 -1.15
N SER A 37 10.27 19.48 -2.35
CA SER A 37 11.20 20.51 -2.82
C SER A 37 11.12 21.78 -1.95
N PHE A 38 9.90 22.22 -1.64
CA PHE A 38 9.66 23.35 -0.75
C PHE A 38 10.25 23.10 0.65
N ILE A 39 10.00 21.93 1.25
CA ILE A 39 10.53 21.58 2.57
C ILE A 39 12.06 21.56 2.57
N THR A 40 12.69 21.04 1.51
CA THR A 40 14.16 21.05 1.35
C THR A 40 14.71 22.48 1.36
N LEU A 41 14.09 23.38 0.59
CA LEU A 41 14.48 24.80 0.56
C LEU A 41 14.22 25.49 1.89
N PHE A 42 13.10 25.19 2.54
CA PHE A 42 12.72 25.74 3.82
C PHE A 42 13.68 25.33 4.95
N ILE A 43 14.12 24.06 4.98
CA ILE A 43 15.14 23.58 5.92
C ILE A 43 16.46 24.33 5.70
N ARG A 44 16.87 24.52 4.44
CA ARG A 44 18.10 25.28 4.12
C ARG A 44 18.02 26.72 4.62
N TRP A 45 16.89 27.39 4.42
CA TRP A 45 16.69 28.76 4.90
C TRP A 45 16.65 28.83 6.43
N SER A 46 15.91 27.93 7.07
CA SER A 46 15.86 27.82 8.53
C SER A 46 17.26 27.57 9.12
N GLY A 47 18.03 26.67 8.52
CA GLY A 47 19.41 26.38 8.90
C GLY A 47 20.34 27.58 8.76
N THR A 48 20.13 28.43 7.76
CA THR A 48 20.91 29.68 7.61
C THR A 48 20.61 30.67 8.74
N ASN A 49 19.35 30.77 9.17
CA ASN A 49 18.97 31.59 10.33
C ASN A 49 19.50 31.00 11.65
N LEU A 50 19.48 29.66 11.79
CA LEU A 50 20.10 28.99 12.92
C LEU A 50 21.61 29.31 13.00
N TRP A 51 22.29 29.31 11.85
CA TRP A 51 23.68 29.72 11.77
C TRP A 51 23.89 31.17 12.23
N SER A 52 23.02 32.11 11.81
CA SER A 52 23.09 33.50 12.27
C SER A 52 22.97 33.63 13.80
N ILE A 53 22.10 32.83 14.43
CA ILE A 53 21.98 32.75 15.90
C ILE A 53 23.28 32.24 16.52
N LEU A 54 23.86 31.16 15.98
CA LEU A 54 25.12 30.60 16.46
C LEU A 54 26.28 31.59 16.32
N VAL A 55 26.35 32.31 15.20
CA VAL A 55 27.31 33.39 14.96
C VAL A 55 27.18 34.49 16.00
N PHE A 56 25.96 34.94 16.28
CA PHE A 56 25.70 35.93 17.32
C PHE A 56 26.21 35.44 18.68
N ALA A 57 25.87 34.21 19.06
CA ALA A 57 26.32 33.60 20.31
C ALA A 57 27.86 33.50 20.40
N MET A 58 28.51 32.98 19.35
CA MET A 58 29.97 32.86 19.29
C MET A 58 30.66 34.22 19.35
N HIS A 59 30.16 35.21 18.60
CA HIS A 59 30.68 36.58 18.64
C HIS A 59 30.55 37.16 20.04
N GLN A 60 29.37 37.06 20.67
CA GLN A 60 29.10 37.59 22.00
C GLN A 60 29.91 36.89 23.09
N TRP A 61 30.12 35.58 22.97
CA TRP A 61 30.94 34.80 23.90
C TRP A 61 32.40 35.25 23.85
N ARG A 62 32.95 35.39 22.64
CA ARG A 62 34.35 35.79 22.41
C ARG A 62 34.61 37.29 22.64
N SER A 63 33.59 38.14 22.50
CA SER A 63 33.72 39.59 22.68
C SER A 63 34.29 39.94 24.07
N THR A 64 35.40 40.69 24.08
CA THR A 64 36.13 41.12 25.27
C THR A 64 36.55 42.59 25.14
N THR A 65 36.76 43.27 26.27
CA THR A 65 37.34 44.62 26.36
C THR A 65 38.87 44.59 26.45
N GLU A 66 39.47 43.41 26.63
CA GLU A 66 40.92 43.26 26.68
C GLU A 66 41.57 43.53 25.31
N PRO A 67 42.80 44.08 25.27
CA PRO A 67 43.56 44.20 24.02
C PRO A 67 43.78 42.84 23.35
N ARG A 68 43.49 42.75 22.05
CA ARG A 68 43.66 41.54 21.24
C ARG A 68 44.39 41.87 19.94
N ASP A 69 44.89 40.83 19.28
CA ASP A 69 45.65 40.97 18.03
C ASP A 69 44.75 41.18 16.81
N ALA A 70 45.36 41.60 15.69
CA ALA A 70 44.64 41.85 14.44
C ALA A 70 43.90 40.60 13.93
N LEU A 71 44.45 39.39 14.15
CA LEU A 71 43.79 38.14 13.79
C LEU A 71 42.45 37.98 14.52
N TYR A 72 42.41 38.23 15.83
CA TYR A 72 41.17 38.18 16.60
C TYR A 72 40.11 39.15 16.06
N HIS A 73 40.49 40.39 15.77
CA HIS A 73 39.55 41.38 15.23
C HIS A 73 39.03 41.00 13.84
N GLN A 74 39.90 40.48 12.97
CA GLN A 74 39.47 39.94 11.67
C GLN A 74 38.50 38.76 11.82
N GLN A 75 38.71 37.89 12.82
CA GLN A 75 37.78 36.80 13.10
C GLN A 75 36.39 37.31 13.54
N GLN A 76 36.33 38.33 14.40
CA GLN A 76 35.05 38.93 14.82
C GLN A 76 34.33 39.62 13.65
N VAL A 77 35.07 40.30 12.78
CA VAL A 77 34.52 40.91 11.56
C VAL A 77 33.97 39.85 10.60
N ILE A 78 34.68 38.72 10.42
CA ILE A 78 34.20 37.59 9.61
C ILE A 78 32.92 37.00 10.18
N LEU A 79 32.85 36.79 11.51
CA LEU A 79 31.64 36.30 12.16
C LEU A 79 30.46 37.25 11.92
N ARG A 80 30.62 38.55 12.16
CA ARG A 80 29.52 39.51 12.08
C ARG A 80 28.92 39.67 10.67
N ASN A 81 29.74 39.55 9.63
CA ASN A 81 29.38 39.99 8.28
C ASN A 81 29.13 38.88 7.26
N ASN A 82 29.45 37.62 7.58
CA ASN A 82 29.16 36.52 6.69
C ASN A 82 27.80 35.89 6.98
N GLY A 83 26.86 36.02 6.05
CA GLY A 83 25.48 35.53 6.22
C GLY A 83 25.31 34.01 6.18
N SER A 84 26.27 33.24 5.66
CA SER A 84 26.17 31.77 5.56
C SER A 84 27.34 31.03 6.21
N ALA A 85 27.06 29.83 6.71
CA ALA A 85 28.07 28.96 7.32
C ALA A 85 29.19 28.60 6.34
N PHE A 86 28.83 28.32 5.08
CA PHE A 86 29.79 28.00 4.03
C PHE A 86 30.77 29.15 3.75
N ASN A 87 30.26 30.38 3.57
CA ASN A 87 31.13 31.53 3.33
C ASN A 87 32.04 31.81 4.54
N THR A 88 31.50 31.62 5.76
CA THR A 88 32.28 31.77 6.99
C THR A 88 33.41 30.74 7.08
N MET A 89 33.12 29.47 6.81
CA MET A 89 34.12 28.39 6.74
C MET A 89 35.21 28.71 5.70
N TRP A 90 34.81 29.12 4.50
CA TRP A 90 35.73 29.48 3.43
C TRP A 90 36.66 30.65 3.82
N MET A 91 36.08 31.71 4.40
CA MET A 91 36.84 32.88 4.84
C MET A 91 37.81 32.55 5.97
N PHE A 92 37.44 31.70 6.93
CA PHE A 92 38.38 31.21 7.93
C PHE A 92 39.49 30.34 7.34
N GLY A 93 39.20 29.51 6.33
CA GLY A 93 40.21 28.78 5.56
C GLY A 93 41.25 29.71 4.94
N ARG A 94 40.79 30.77 4.25
CA ARG A 94 41.66 31.80 3.67
C ARG A 94 42.44 32.56 4.73
N LEU A 95 41.82 32.89 5.86
CA LEU A 95 42.46 33.57 6.98
C LEU A 95 43.61 32.73 7.55
N MET A 96 43.36 31.44 7.81
CA MET A 96 44.39 30.49 8.29
C MET A 96 45.57 30.42 7.32
N TRP A 97 45.31 30.35 6.01
CA TRP A 97 46.36 30.34 4.99
C TRP A 97 47.20 31.62 4.99
N ARG A 98 46.55 32.79 5.02
CA ARG A 98 47.24 34.09 4.95
C ARG A 98 48.06 34.43 6.20
N TRP A 99 47.63 33.94 7.36
CA TRP A 99 48.33 34.12 8.64
C TRP A 99 49.32 33.00 8.96
N ARG A 100 49.58 32.08 8.02
CA ARG A 100 50.56 31.00 8.19
C ARG A 100 51.95 31.58 8.48
N GLY A 101 52.52 31.19 9.62
CA GLY A 101 53.82 31.69 10.10
C GLY A 101 53.82 33.13 10.64
N LYS A 102 52.67 33.82 10.68
CA LYS A 102 52.57 35.23 11.12
C LYS A 102 51.88 35.43 12.47
N ALA A 103 51.04 34.50 12.89
CA ALA A 103 50.32 34.59 14.17
C ALA A 103 50.50 33.32 15.01
N ASN A 104 50.67 33.51 16.33
CA ASN A 104 50.78 32.42 17.29
C ASN A 104 49.48 31.61 17.36
N ARG A 105 49.61 30.28 17.34
CA ARG A 105 48.49 29.32 17.38
C ARG A 105 47.40 29.58 16.33
N ASN A 106 47.76 30.14 15.17
CA ASN A 106 46.84 30.47 14.08
C ASN A 106 45.94 29.29 13.66
N LEU A 107 46.50 28.08 13.53
CA LEU A 107 45.74 26.88 13.16
C LEU A 107 44.66 26.54 14.17
N ILE A 108 44.99 26.50 15.46
CA ILE A 108 44.03 26.18 16.54
C ILE A 108 42.93 27.25 16.58
N ARG A 109 43.33 28.52 16.60
CA ARG A 109 42.39 29.66 16.66
C ARG A 109 41.49 29.80 15.44
N GLY A 110 41.95 29.34 14.28
CA GLY A 110 41.15 29.29 13.06
C GLY A 110 40.20 28.10 13.03
N LEU A 111 40.67 26.92 13.45
CA LEU A 111 39.87 25.69 13.54
C LEU A 111 38.72 25.81 14.54
N GLU A 112 38.91 26.51 15.66
CA GLU A 112 37.85 26.81 16.64
C GLU A 112 36.58 27.41 16.02
N LEU A 113 36.70 28.17 14.92
CA LEU A 113 35.58 28.84 14.25
C LEU A 113 35.23 28.21 12.89
N ALA A 114 36.23 27.60 12.22
CA ALA A 114 36.01 26.86 10.98
C ALA A 114 35.27 25.54 11.23
N LEU A 115 35.47 24.87 12.37
CA LEU A 115 34.83 23.59 12.66
C LEU A 115 33.31 23.72 12.92
N PRO A 116 32.82 24.66 13.75
CA PRO A 116 31.37 24.87 13.91
C PRO A 116 30.68 25.26 12.59
N SER A 117 31.35 26.03 11.72
CA SER A 117 30.80 26.38 10.40
C SER A 117 30.75 25.17 9.46
N ALA A 118 31.79 24.34 9.42
CA ALA A 118 31.79 23.09 8.65
C ALA A 118 30.71 22.12 9.14
N VAL A 119 30.59 21.93 10.45
CA VAL A 119 29.54 21.09 11.06
C VAL A 119 28.15 21.61 10.73
N SER A 120 27.94 22.92 10.76
CA SER A 120 26.64 23.53 10.40
C SER A 120 26.31 23.31 8.92
N VAL A 121 27.29 23.46 8.01
CA VAL A 121 27.09 23.17 6.58
C VAL A 121 26.71 21.69 6.39
N ALA A 122 27.45 20.78 7.01
CA ALA A 122 27.17 19.35 6.93
C ALA A 122 25.79 18.99 7.51
N ALA A 123 25.43 19.54 8.66
CA ALA A 123 24.14 19.30 9.31
C ALA A 123 22.97 19.84 8.48
N ILE A 124 23.09 21.04 7.91
CA ILE A 124 22.05 21.63 7.04
C ILE A 124 21.90 20.81 5.75
N ALA A 125 23.02 20.42 5.13
CA ALA A 125 23.00 19.59 3.92
C ALA A 125 22.39 18.20 4.19
N ALA A 126 22.78 17.56 5.31
CA ALA A 126 22.23 16.29 5.73
C ALA A 126 20.72 16.38 6.01
N ALA A 127 20.27 17.39 6.76
CA ALA A 127 18.86 17.60 7.05
C ALA A 127 18.03 17.87 5.78
N ALA A 128 18.58 18.64 4.83
CA ALA A 128 17.93 18.90 3.55
C ALA A 128 17.81 17.62 2.71
N PHE A 129 18.88 16.82 2.59
CA PHE A 129 18.87 15.59 1.82
C PHE A 129 17.98 14.50 2.45
N LEU A 130 18.04 14.34 3.77
CA LEU A 130 17.24 13.36 4.50
C LEU A 130 15.78 13.81 4.67
N SER A 131 15.40 15.02 4.25
CA SER A 131 14.03 15.53 4.39
C SER A 131 12.99 14.63 3.74
N SER A 132 13.31 14.03 2.60
CA SER A 132 12.44 13.04 1.93
C SER A 132 12.25 11.77 2.76
N GLN A 133 13.29 11.32 3.45
CA GLN A 133 13.21 10.17 4.37
C GLN A 133 12.46 10.52 5.66
N PHE A 134 12.67 11.72 6.21
CA PHE A 134 11.96 12.19 7.40
C PHE A 134 10.45 12.35 7.15
N LEU A 135 10.07 12.80 5.96
CA LEU A 135 8.68 12.90 5.56
C LEU A 135 8.06 11.52 5.25
N ASN A 136 8.89 10.54 4.89
CA ASN A 136 8.54 9.15 4.57
C ASN A 136 7.20 9.00 3.81
N PRO A 137 7.09 9.61 2.61
CA PRO A 137 5.83 9.58 1.87
C PRO A 137 5.50 8.16 1.44
N THR A 138 4.26 7.74 1.68
CA THR A 138 3.75 6.42 1.29
C THR A 138 2.78 6.52 0.12
N ASP A 139 2.62 5.43 -0.61
CA ASP A 139 1.60 5.25 -1.67
C ASP A 139 0.24 4.76 -1.10
N PHE A 140 0.16 4.51 0.20
CA PHE A 140 -1.10 4.24 0.88
C PHE A 140 -2.05 5.43 0.80
N VAL A 141 -3.29 5.18 0.40
CA VAL A 141 -4.33 6.18 0.23
C VAL A 141 -5.66 5.68 0.75
N LEU A 142 -6.52 6.61 1.13
CA LEU A 142 -7.90 6.33 1.51
C LEU A 142 -8.79 6.32 0.25
N THR A 143 -9.68 5.34 0.12
CA THR A 143 -10.61 5.25 -1.01
C THR A 143 -11.62 6.39 -0.95
N LYS A 144 -11.86 7.06 -2.09
CA LYS A 144 -12.93 8.06 -2.21
C LYS A 144 -14.23 7.42 -2.65
N THR A 145 -15.27 7.65 -1.87
CA THR A 145 -16.62 7.18 -2.15
C THR A 145 -17.41 8.28 -2.87
N ASN A 146 -17.29 8.39 -4.20
CA ASN A 146 -18.14 9.28 -5.00
C ASN A 146 -19.47 8.64 -5.40
N LEU A 147 -19.60 7.33 -5.19
CA LEU A 147 -20.74 6.49 -5.53
C LEU A 147 -21.33 5.88 -4.27
N THR A 148 -22.52 5.29 -4.35
CA THR A 148 -23.09 4.51 -3.25
C THR A 148 -22.15 3.36 -2.93
N CYS A 149 -21.70 3.28 -1.68
CA CYS A 149 -20.93 2.15 -1.18
C CYS A 149 -21.86 1.10 -0.57
N GLY A 150 -21.33 -0.07 -0.28
CA GLY A 150 -22.09 -1.18 0.28
C GLY A 150 -22.04 -2.41 -0.60
N TRP A 151 -22.98 -3.31 -0.36
CA TRP A 151 -23.09 -4.57 -1.11
C TRP A 151 -24.14 -4.45 -2.20
N LEU A 152 -24.01 -5.26 -3.26
CA LEU A 152 -25.13 -5.48 -4.17
C LEU A 152 -26.29 -6.08 -3.38
N ALA A 153 -27.51 -5.69 -3.74
CA ALA A 153 -28.73 -6.26 -3.21
C ALA A 153 -28.68 -7.79 -3.36
N ASP A 154 -28.97 -8.49 -2.27
CA ASP A 154 -29.14 -9.93 -2.33
C ASP A 154 -30.33 -10.24 -3.26
N ALA A 155 -30.17 -11.24 -4.12
CA ALA A 155 -31.22 -11.75 -4.99
C ALA A 155 -31.75 -13.08 -4.43
N GLU A 156 -33.03 -13.37 -4.64
CA GLU A 156 -33.59 -14.70 -4.32
C GLU A 156 -32.87 -15.76 -5.18
N PHE A 157 -32.10 -16.59 -4.47
CA PHE A 157 -31.27 -17.75 -4.85
C PHE A 157 -30.82 -17.88 -6.32
N PHE A 158 -29.50 -17.96 -6.51
CA PHE A 158 -28.80 -17.95 -7.80
C PHE A 158 -29.02 -19.14 -8.73
N VAL A 159 -29.65 -20.22 -8.28
CA VAL A 159 -29.46 -21.51 -8.92
C VAL A 159 -30.49 -21.83 -10.00
N ASP A 160 -31.71 -21.27 -10.01
CA ASP A 160 -32.69 -21.77 -11.00
C ASP A 160 -33.93 -20.92 -11.36
N VAL A 161 -33.89 -19.59 -11.31
CA VAL A 161 -35.11 -18.82 -11.62
C VAL A 161 -34.83 -17.62 -12.53
N VAL A 162 -35.27 -17.73 -13.79
CA VAL A 162 -35.75 -16.56 -14.52
C VAL A 162 -36.99 -16.10 -13.78
N HIS A 163 -36.85 -15.07 -12.96
CA HIS A 163 -37.93 -14.51 -12.17
C HIS A 163 -39.00 -13.94 -13.10
N THR A 164 -40.27 -14.06 -12.72
CA THR A 164 -41.34 -13.36 -13.44
C THR A 164 -41.21 -11.84 -13.31
N ASP A 165 -40.62 -11.37 -12.20
CA ASP A 165 -40.29 -9.97 -12.01
C ASP A 165 -38.98 -9.62 -12.73
N GLN A 166 -39.09 -8.68 -13.68
CA GLN A 166 -37.95 -8.17 -14.42
C GLN A 166 -36.93 -7.50 -13.49
N ILE A 167 -37.34 -6.88 -12.38
CA ILE A 167 -36.42 -6.22 -11.41
C ILE A 167 -35.53 -7.26 -10.73
N GLU A 168 -36.10 -8.36 -10.26
CA GLU A 168 -35.35 -9.46 -9.65
C GLU A 168 -34.37 -10.08 -10.64
N ASN A 169 -34.76 -10.26 -11.91
CA ASN A 169 -33.82 -10.68 -12.95
C ASN A 169 -32.63 -9.72 -13.10
N GLN A 170 -32.84 -8.39 -13.06
CA GLN A 170 -31.71 -7.45 -13.16
C GLN A 170 -30.80 -7.51 -11.93
N LYS A 171 -31.36 -7.75 -10.74
CA LYS A 171 -30.57 -7.94 -9.52
C LYS A 171 -29.72 -9.21 -9.63
N SER A 172 -30.30 -10.32 -10.07
CA SER A 172 -29.58 -11.57 -10.34
C SER A 172 -28.50 -11.39 -11.40
N ASP A 173 -28.80 -10.72 -12.52
CA ASP A 173 -27.83 -10.37 -13.56
C ASP A 173 -26.69 -9.52 -12.98
N ALA A 174 -27.02 -8.49 -12.19
CA ALA A 174 -26.05 -7.59 -11.58
C ALA A 174 -25.09 -8.35 -10.67
N LEU A 175 -25.63 -9.24 -9.86
CA LEU A 175 -24.90 -10.01 -8.89
C LEU A 175 -24.02 -11.07 -9.56
N TYR A 176 -24.55 -11.83 -10.51
CA TYR A 176 -23.80 -12.82 -11.29
C TYR A 176 -22.66 -12.18 -12.09
N VAL A 177 -22.95 -11.16 -12.90
CA VAL A 177 -21.93 -10.51 -13.74
C VAL A 177 -20.86 -9.83 -12.88
N SER A 178 -21.25 -9.21 -11.76
CA SER A 178 -20.27 -8.64 -10.83
C SER A 178 -19.43 -9.71 -10.15
N ALA A 179 -20.00 -10.84 -9.76
CA ALA A 179 -19.27 -11.94 -9.14
C ALA A 179 -18.26 -12.57 -10.12
N VAL A 180 -18.67 -12.83 -11.37
CA VAL A 180 -17.77 -13.30 -12.44
C VAL A 180 -16.65 -12.29 -12.70
N ALA A 181 -16.96 -11.00 -12.79
CA ALA A 181 -15.94 -9.96 -12.97
C ALA A 181 -14.99 -9.87 -11.77
N THR A 182 -15.50 -10.03 -10.55
CA THR A 182 -14.72 -10.05 -9.31
C THR A 182 -13.76 -11.23 -9.31
N ALA A 183 -14.27 -12.44 -9.52
CA ALA A 183 -13.49 -13.67 -9.57
C ALA A 183 -12.44 -13.63 -10.69
N GLY A 184 -12.82 -13.16 -11.88
CA GLY A 184 -11.96 -13.03 -13.05
C GLY A 184 -10.73 -12.15 -12.78
N LYS A 185 -10.90 -10.90 -12.34
CA LYS A 185 -9.69 -10.09 -12.06
C LYS A 185 -8.96 -10.54 -10.79
N SER A 186 -9.58 -11.32 -9.89
CA SER A 186 -8.90 -11.89 -8.72
C SER A 186 -8.02 -13.06 -9.13
N LEU A 187 -8.44 -13.84 -10.13
CA LEU A 187 -7.61 -14.86 -10.78
C LEU A 187 -6.40 -14.22 -11.45
N GLU A 188 -6.58 -13.12 -12.18
CA GLU A 188 -5.47 -12.34 -12.76
C GLU A 188 -4.50 -11.84 -11.67
N TYR A 189 -5.04 -11.31 -10.55
CA TYR A 189 -4.22 -10.85 -9.43
C TYR A 189 -3.46 -12.00 -8.76
N THR A 190 -4.09 -13.16 -8.60
CA THR A 190 -3.49 -14.36 -8.00
C THR A 190 -2.31 -14.82 -8.85
N ALA A 191 -2.51 -14.94 -10.17
CA ALA A 191 -1.45 -15.30 -11.11
C ALA A 191 -0.30 -14.28 -11.10
N ALA A 192 -0.61 -12.98 -11.00
CA ALA A 192 0.40 -11.93 -11.02
C ALA A 192 1.15 -11.75 -9.69
N CYS A 193 0.53 -12.04 -8.54
CA CYS A 193 1.01 -11.57 -7.24
C CYS A 193 1.19 -12.64 -6.17
N TYR A 194 0.49 -13.78 -6.27
CA TYR A 194 0.57 -14.91 -5.33
C TYR A 194 1.47 -16.06 -5.82
N GLU A 195 1.61 -16.26 -7.14
CA GLU A 195 2.48 -17.31 -7.69
C GLU A 195 3.98 -17.02 -7.40
N SER A 196 4.78 -18.06 -7.12
CA SER A 196 6.19 -17.93 -6.71
C SER A 196 7.13 -17.39 -7.81
N GLN A 197 6.74 -17.52 -9.08
CA GLN A 197 7.44 -16.97 -10.25
C GLN A 197 6.85 -15.63 -10.72
N SER A 198 6.14 -14.92 -9.85
CA SER A 198 5.48 -13.67 -10.19
C SER A 198 6.46 -12.56 -10.58
N ASN A 199 6.07 -11.77 -11.58
CA ASN A 199 6.76 -10.53 -11.94
C ASN A 199 6.67 -9.54 -10.77
N GLU A 200 7.75 -9.40 -9.99
CA GLU A 200 7.86 -8.43 -8.88
C GLU A 200 7.49 -6.98 -9.28
N TYR A 201 7.53 -6.67 -10.58
CA TYR A 201 7.27 -5.35 -11.14
C TYR A 201 5.83 -5.12 -11.63
N SER A 202 4.91 -6.06 -11.42
CA SER A 202 3.51 -5.86 -11.82
C SER A 202 2.86 -4.75 -10.98
N SER A 203 2.42 -3.68 -11.63
CA SER A 203 1.69 -2.59 -10.98
C SER A 203 0.35 -3.05 -10.37
N LEU A 204 -0.16 -4.21 -10.80
CA LEU A 204 -1.32 -4.83 -10.18
C LEU A 204 -1.06 -5.14 -8.71
N CYS A 205 0.14 -5.61 -8.35
CA CYS A 205 0.45 -6.06 -6.99
C CYS A 205 0.47 -4.93 -5.96
N SER A 206 0.53 -3.67 -6.40
CA SER A 206 0.38 -2.47 -5.55
C SER A 206 -1.06 -1.95 -5.50
N SER A 207 -2.09 -2.81 -5.62
CA SER A 207 -3.49 -2.39 -5.51
C SER A 207 -4.03 -2.48 -4.07
N TYR A 208 -3.54 -3.43 -3.29
CA TYR A 208 -3.97 -3.70 -1.90
C TYR A 208 -2.89 -3.33 -0.89
N VAL A 209 -3.25 -3.27 0.40
CA VAL A 209 -2.31 -2.87 1.46
C VAL A 209 -1.12 -3.82 1.54
N VAL A 210 -1.40 -5.12 1.45
CA VAL A 210 -0.41 -6.19 1.33
C VAL A 210 -0.54 -6.87 -0.03
N ARG A 211 0.59 -7.31 -0.60
CA ARG A 211 0.65 -7.96 -1.91
C ARG A 211 -0.08 -9.30 -1.95
N SER A 212 0.09 -10.10 -0.91
CA SER A 212 -0.56 -11.40 -0.77
C SER A 212 -0.80 -11.66 0.71
N LEU A 213 -1.88 -12.36 1.01
CA LEU A 213 -2.15 -12.83 2.36
C LEU A 213 -1.27 -14.06 2.64
N PRO A 214 -0.62 -14.12 3.82
CA PRO A 214 0.24 -15.24 4.15
C PRO A 214 -0.58 -16.52 4.31
N SER A 215 0.03 -17.65 3.96
CA SER A 215 -0.54 -18.98 4.20
C SER A 215 0.56 -19.99 4.50
N THR A 216 0.22 -21.00 5.29
CA THR A 216 1.10 -22.12 5.63
C THR A 216 0.51 -23.40 5.09
N VAL A 217 1.34 -24.21 4.43
CA VAL A 217 0.91 -25.43 3.75
C VAL A 217 1.48 -26.65 4.47
N ASN A 218 0.59 -27.57 4.85
CA ASN A 218 0.93 -28.89 5.36
C ASN A 218 0.42 -29.97 4.39
N LYS A 219 1.34 -30.62 3.68
CA LYS A 219 1.05 -31.67 2.68
C LYS A 219 0.86 -33.07 3.28
N SER A 220 0.76 -33.20 4.60
CA SER A 220 0.61 -34.48 5.32
C SER A 220 -0.55 -34.45 6.32
N ALA A 221 -1.61 -33.72 5.99
CA ALA A 221 -2.81 -33.64 6.81
C ALA A 221 -3.67 -34.93 6.68
N PRO A 222 -4.48 -35.26 7.70
CA PRO A 222 -5.44 -36.35 7.59
C PRO A 222 -6.56 -36.03 6.58
N CYS A 223 -7.17 -37.07 6.00
CA CYS A 223 -8.36 -36.95 5.15
C CYS A 223 -9.45 -36.13 5.88
N PRO A 224 -10.01 -35.08 5.24
CA PRO A 224 -11.00 -34.20 5.87
C PRO A 224 -12.43 -34.78 5.87
N LEU A 225 -12.64 -35.89 5.16
CA LEU A 225 -13.95 -36.53 4.99
C LEU A 225 -14.09 -37.79 5.86
N GLY A 226 -15.30 -37.98 6.40
CA GLY A 226 -15.73 -39.13 7.17
C GLY A 226 -14.82 -39.50 8.35
N GLU A 227 -15.13 -40.61 9.04
CA GLU A 227 -14.33 -41.06 10.19
C GLU A 227 -13.12 -41.92 9.77
N SER A 228 -13.18 -42.57 8.61
CA SER A 228 -12.15 -43.51 8.12
C SER A 228 -11.10 -42.84 7.21
N ARG A 229 -9.82 -43.17 7.43
CA ARG A 229 -8.72 -42.72 6.55
C ARG A 229 -8.78 -43.31 5.14
N GLN A 230 -9.62 -44.32 4.90
CA GLN A 230 -9.69 -45.04 3.62
C GLN A 230 -10.56 -44.37 2.56
N ILE A 231 -11.27 -43.29 2.91
CA ILE A 231 -12.15 -42.56 1.98
C ILE A 231 -11.32 -41.81 0.94
N CYS A 232 -10.26 -41.11 1.37
CA CYS A 232 -9.36 -40.40 0.47
C CYS A 232 -8.31 -41.33 -0.16
N SER A 233 -7.83 -40.99 -1.36
CA SER A 233 -6.80 -41.74 -2.09
C SER A 233 -5.38 -41.57 -1.52
N GLY A 234 -5.17 -40.61 -0.60
CA GLY A 234 -3.85 -40.26 -0.06
C GLY A 234 -3.91 -39.25 1.09
N PRO A 235 -2.76 -38.71 1.53
CA PRO A 235 -2.74 -37.63 2.51
C PRO A 235 -3.39 -36.36 1.95
N ALA A 236 -4.03 -35.60 2.84
CA ALA A 236 -4.62 -34.31 2.50
C ALA A 236 -3.57 -33.19 2.53
N VAL A 237 -3.88 -32.10 1.83
CA VAL A 237 -3.20 -30.82 2.01
C VAL A 237 -4.06 -29.92 2.89
N ARG A 238 -3.47 -29.34 3.94
CA ARG A 238 -4.08 -28.32 4.78
C ARG A 238 -3.36 -26.99 4.58
N ILE A 239 -4.11 -25.96 4.20
CA ILE A 239 -3.61 -24.62 3.93
C ILE A 239 -4.26 -23.64 4.91
N ASP A 240 -3.45 -23.00 5.73
CA ASP A 240 -3.89 -22.16 6.84
C ASP A 240 -3.37 -20.75 6.68
N SER A 241 -4.28 -19.77 6.58
CA SER A 241 -3.92 -18.36 6.41
C SER A 241 -3.25 -17.74 7.64
N GLY A 242 -3.34 -18.39 8.80
CA GLY A 242 -3.15 -17.70 10.08
C GLY A 242 -4.18 -16.59 10.27
N ILE A 243 -3.97 -15.73 11.28
CA ILE A 243 -4.89 -14.63 11.57
C ILE A 243 -4.59 -13.45 10.64
N ILE A 244 -5.52 -13.19 9.73
CA ILE A 244 -5.56 -12.02 8.85
C ILE A 244 -6.32 -10.91 9.58
N ARG A 245 -5.62 -9.83 9.93
CA ARG A 245 -6.23 -8.64 10.56
C ARG A 245 -6.87 -7.72 9.51
N ALA A 246 -8.09 -7.27 9.77
CA ALA A 246 -8.84 -6.36 8.92
C ALA A 246 -8.08 -5.05 8.65
N SER A 247 -7.46 -4.49 9.68
CA SER A 247 -6.65 -3.27 9.59
C SER A 247 -5.39 -3.43 8.74
N THR A 248 -4.48 -4.31 9.16
CA THR A 248 -3.13 -4.38 8.58
C THR A 248 -3.04 -5.17 7.28
N HIS A 249 -3.96 -6.12 7.05
CA HIS A 249 -3.92 -6.98 5.85
C HIS A 249 -5.00 -6.62 4.82
N LEU A 250 -6.22 -6.29 5.26
CA LEU A 250 -7.34 -6.01 4.36
C LEU A 250 -7.52 -4.51 4.07
N GLY A 251 -6.90 -3.65 4.87
CA GLY A 251 -6.92 -2.21 4.69
C GLY A 251 -8.14 -1.50 5.28
N ILE A 252 -8.91 -2.13 6.17
CA ILE A 252 -9.98 -1.44 6.91
C ILE A 252 -9.32 -0.52 7.94
N ASN A 253 -9.30 0.79 7.68
CA ASN A 253 -8.61 1.79 8.48
C ASN A 253 -9.41 2.14 9.75
N VAL A 254 -9.32 1.27 10.75
CA VAL A 254 -9.97 1.42 12.05
C VAL A 254 -8.94 1.47 13.19
N PRO A 255 -9.30 2.04 14.35
CA PRO A 255 -8.51 1.96 15.57
C PRO A 255 -8.17 0.50 15.96
N PRO A 256 -7.03 0.24 16.66
CA PRO A 256 -6.64 -1.11 17.05
C PRO A 256 -7.66 -1.85 17.93
N ASP A 257 -8.42 -1.13 18.74
CA ASP A 257 -9.50 -1.63 19.59
C ASP A 257 -10.75 -2.06 18.79
N HIS A 258 -10.87 -1.64 17.54
CA HIS A 258 -11.97 -2.02 16.65
C HIS A 258 -11.55 -3.07 15.61
N ASP A 259 -10.31 -3.54 15.65
CA ASP A 259 -9.77 -4.48 14.67
C ASP A 259 -10.34 -5.89 14.86
N ILE A 260 -10.66 -6.55 13.74
CA ILE A 260 -11.15 -7.93 13.69
C ILE A 260 -10.16 -8.77 12.90
N GLY A 261 -9.85 -9.95 13.42
CA GLY A 261 -9.10 -10.97 12.72
C GLY A 261 -10.02 -12.02 12.09
N ILE A 262 -9.63 -12.53 10.92
CA ILE A 262 -10.20 -13.75 10.34
C ILE A 262 -9.08 -14.74 10.06
N ARG A 263 -9.32 -16.02 10.31
CA ARG A 263 -8.47 -17.12 9.85
C ARG A 263 -9.32 -18.03 9.00
N LYS A 264 -8.81 -18.39 7.83
CA LYS A 264 -9.42 -19.37 6.93
C LYS A 264 -8.49 -20.56 6.81
N VAL A 265 -9.05 -21.75 6.91
CA VAL A 265 -8.31 -22.98 6.69
C VAL A 265 -9.01 -23.84 5.67
N THR A 266 -8.25 -24.28 4.67
CA THR A 266 -8.74 -25.13 3.59
C THR A 266 -8.02 -26.47 3.67
N THR A 267 -8.78 -27.58 3.71
CA THR A 267 -8.19 -28.93 3.71
C THR A 267 -8.76 -29.74 2.55
N CYS A 268 -7.92 -30.15 1.61
CA CYS A 268 -8.35 -30.87 0.41
C CYS A 268 -7.66 -32.23 0.28
N ALA A 269 -8.39 -33.21 -0.25
CA ALA A 269 -7.84 -34.52 -0.57
C ALA A 269 -8.56 -35.16 -1.78
N PRO A 270 -7.85 -35.88 -2.66
CA PRO A 270 -8.47 -36.62 -3.76
C PRO A 270 -9.38 -37.75 -3.25
N VAL A 271 -10.54 -37.88 -3.86
CA VAL A 271 -11.58 -38.88 -3.53
C VAL A 271 -11.78 -39.82 -4.73
N PRO A 272 -11.67 -41.14 -4.55
CA PRO A 272 -11.87 -42.13 -5.62
C PRO A 272 -13.37 -42.32 -5.88
N LEU A 273 -13.94 -41.43 -6.71
CA LEU A 273 -15.39 -41.41 -6.99
C LEU A 273 -15.91 -42.66 -7.70
N ASP A 274 -15.05 -43.47 -8.33
CA ASP A 274 -15.47 -44.74 -8.93
C ASP A 274 -16.09 -45.71 -7.92
N ARG A 275 -15.82 -45.56 -6.61
CA ARG A 275 -16.49 -46.36 -5.55
C ARG A 275 -17.97 -46.04 -5.40
N TYR A 276 -18.38 -44.85 -5.82
CA TYR A 276 -19.74 -44.35 -5.77
C TYR A 276 -20.43 -44.40 -7.13
N ALA A 277 -19.75 -44.94 -8.13
CA ALA A 277 -20.23 -44.93 -9.49
C ALA A 277 -20.89 -46.26 -9.88
N SER A 278 -21.96 -46.18 -10.67
CA SER A 278 -22.52 -47.34 -11.35
C SER A 278 -21.58 -47.85 -12.44
N ASP A 279 -21.83 -49.08 -12.89
CA ASP A 279 -21.37 -49.50 -14.21
C ASP A 279 -22.06 -48.66 -15.30
N TRP A 280 -21.49 -48.69 -16.51
CA TRP A 280 -22.11 -48.07 -17.67
C TRP A 280 -23.39 -48.82 -18.02
N MET A 281 -24.50 -48.11 -18.02
CA MET A 281 -25.83 -48.68 -18.23
C MET A 281 -26.66 -47.82 -19.17
N PRO A 282 -27.61 -48.39 -19.92
CA PRO A 282 -28.57 -47.61 -20.69
C PRO A 282 -29.37 -46.66 -19.79
N TRP A 283 -29.92 -45.60 -20.37
CA TRP A 283 -30.83 -44.70 -19.66
C TRP A 283 -31.97 -45.49 -19.00
N GLN A 284 -32.13 -45.34 -17.68
CA GLN A 284 -33.17 -45.97 -16.88
C GLN A 284 -34.12 -44.90 -16.32
N ASP A 285 -35.00 -44.39 -17.16
CA ASP A 285 -36.22 -43.70 -16.71
C ASP A 285 -37.43 -44.31 -17.44
N PRO A 286 -38.32 -45.03 -16.73
CA PRO A 286 -39.49 -45.65 -17.34
C PRO A 286 -40.62 -44.66 -17.68
N ASP A 287 -40.60 -43.42 -17.17
CA ASP A 287 -41.69 -42.43 -17.31
C ASP A 287 -41.36 -41.25 -18.25
N ASP A 288 -40.18 -41.25 -18.89
CA ASP A 288 -39.71 -40.14 -19.75
C ASP A 288 -39.88 -40.42 -21.26
N ASP A 289 -40.73 -39.64 -21.95
CA ASP A 289 -40.91 -39.66 -23.41
C ASP A 289 -39.61 -39.30 -24.20
N SER A 290 -38.60 -38.75 -23.51
CA SER A 290 -37.24 -38.50 -24.03
C SER A 290 -36.39 -39.78 -24.16
N ALA A 291 -36.87 -40.91 -23.65
CA ALA A 291 -36.16 -42.19 -23.61
C ALA A 291 -35.65 -42.66 -24.99
N ASN A 292 -36.26 -42.25 -26.11
CA ASN A 292 -35.82 -42.66 -27.46
C ASN A 292 -34.48 -42.03 -27.92
N ILE A 293 -34.11 -40.87 -27.37
CA ILE A 293 -32.82 -40.21 -27.67
C ILE A 293 -31.79 -40.60 -26.62
N LEU A 294 -32.16 -40.58 -25.34
CA LEU A 294 -31.25 -40.84 -24.22
C LEU A 294 -30.85 -42.32 -24.10
N SER A 295 -31.70 -43.26 -24.53
CA SER A 295 -31.40 -44.71 -24.53
C SER A 295 -30.34 -45.14 -25.55
N ARG A 296 -29.97 -44.26 -26.50
CA ARG A 296 -28.88 -44.51 -27.46
C ARG A 296 -27.50 -44.40 -26.84
N TYR A 297 -27.42 -43.81 -25.65
CA TYR A 297 -26.18 -43.54 -24.94
C TYR A 297 -26.06 -44.44 -23.72
N SER A 298 -24.83 -44.78 -23.36
CA SER A 298 -24.55 -45.36 -22.04
C SER A 298 -24.31 -44.25 -21.05
N TRP A 299 -24.80 -44.45 -19.84
CA TRP A 299 -24.74 -43.50 -18.73
C TRP A 299 -24.01 -44.11 -17.56
N LYS A 300 -23.26 -43.27 -16.85
CA LYS A 300 -22.61 -43.60 -15.58
C LYS A 300 -23.13 -42.65 -14.51
N TYR A 301 -23.67 -43.22 -13.46
CA TYR A 301 -24.32 -42.50 -12.36
C TYR A 301 -23.40 -42.49 -11.15
N TYR A 302 -23.19 -41.32 -10.54
CA TYR A 302 -22.40 -41.17 -9.31
C TYR A 302 -23.34 -40.89 -8.13
N HIS A 303 -23.49 -41.89 -7.27
CA HIS A 303 -24.35 -41.88 -6.09
C HIS A 303 -23.59 -41.32 -4.90
N VAL A 304 -23.36 -40.00 -4.91
CA VAL A 304 -22.65 -39.28 -3.84
C VAL A 304 -23.57 -38.75 -2.74
N TYR A 305 -24.86 -38.63 -3.05
CA TYR A 305 -25.91 -38.22 -2.10
C TYR A 305 -26.37 -39.38 -1.21
N SER A 306 -27.00 -39.02 -0.09
CA SER A 306 -27.68 -39.97 0.76
C SER A 306 -28.82 -40.65 0.00
N ASP A 307 -29.05 -41.94 0.29
CA ASP A 307 -29.97 -42.78 -0.48
C ASP A 307 -31.44 -42.32 -0.40
N ASP A 308 -31.74 -41.42 0.55
CA ASP A 308 -33.10 -40.93 0.83
C ASP A 308 -33.40 -39.54 0.22
N SER A 309 -32.44 -38.87 -0.43
CA SER A 309 -32.59 -37.43 -0.69
C SER A 309 -32.17 -36.89 -2.06
N GLY A 310 -31.18 -37.48 -2.76
CA GLY A 310 -30.58 -36.81 -3.92
C GLY A 310 -30.47 -37.65 -5.18
N GLU A 311 -30.76 -37.02 -6.32
CA GLU A 311 -30.59 -37.60 -7.65
C GLU A 311 -29.10 -37.82 -7.97
N PRO A 312 -28.70 -38.99 -8.50
CA PRO A 312 -27.30 -39.24 -8.83
C PRO A 312 -26.82 -38.31 -9.94
N VAL A 313 -25.54 -37.92 -9.88
CA VAL A 313 -24.93 -37.15 -10.96
C VAL A 313 -24.66 -38.08 -12.13
N ALA A 314 -25.29 -37.84 -13.28
CA ALA A 314 -25.20 -38.69 -14.45
C ALA A 314 -24.29 -38.11 -15.54
N PHE A 315 -23.48 -38.97 -16.18
CA PHE A 315 -22.67 -38.63 -17.34
C PHE A 315 -22.91 -39.63 -18.45
N SER A 316 -23.21 -39.14 -19.66
CA SER A 316 -23.31 -40.01 -20.83
C SER A 316 -21.97 -40.19 -21.52
N ASN A 317 -21.79 -41.32 -22.20
CA ASN A 317 -20.61 -41.58 -23.01
C ASN A 317 -20.45 -40.54 -24.14
N ASP A 318 -21.55 -40.09 -24.75
CA ASP A 318 -21.54 -39.05 -25.80
C ASP A 318 -21.24 -37.65 -25.24
N SER A 319 -21.71 -37.34 -24.04
CA SER A 319 -21.32 -36.10 -23.36
C SER A 319 -19.83 -36.05 -23.05
N ALA A 320 -19.15 -37.20 -22.90
CA ALA A 320 -17.69 -37.22 -22.77
C ALA A 320 -17.01 -36.77 -24.08
N TRP A 321 -17.62 -37.02 -25.23
CA TRP A 321 -17.04 -36.77 -26.55
C TRP A 321 -17.17 -35.34 -27.06
N TRP A 322 -18.31 -34.69 -26.80
CA TRP A 322 -18.63 -33.40 -27.40
C TRP A 322 -18.28 -32.19 -26.52
N ILE A 323 -17.49 -32.38 -25.47
CA ILE A 323 -17.03 -31.26 -24.65
C ILE A 323 -15.89 -30.53 -25.38
N PRO A 324 -16.05 -29.24 -25.72
CA PRO A 324 -15.01 -28.48 -26.43
C PRO A 324 -13.82 -28.09 -25.53
N THR A 325 -13.81 -28.51 -24.27
CA THR A 325 -12.79 -28.22 -23.26
C THR A 325 -12.15 -29.50 -22.74
N GLY A 326 -10.84 -29.47 -22.46
CA GLY A 326 -10.13 -30.65 -21.96
C GLY A 326 -10.55 -31.05 -20.55
N TYR A 327 -10.86 -30.06 -19.72
CA TYR A 327 -11.37 -30.24 -18.37
C TYR A 327 -12.75 -29.63 -18.25
N ARG A 328 -13.63 -30.29 -17.48
CA ARG A 328 -14.87 -29.72 -17.00
C ARG A 328 -14.95 -29.95 -15.50
N LEU A 329 -15.02 -28.85 -14.74
CA LEU A 329 -15.11 -28.87 -13.30
C LEU A 329 -16.56 -28.61 -12.87
N LEU A 330 -17.13 -29.51 -12.07
CA LEU A 330 -18.40 -29.32 -11.40
C LEU A 330 -18.12 -29.09 -9.91
N GLY A 331 -18.60 -27.98 -9.37
CA GLY A 331 -18.45 -27.62 -7.96
C GLY A 331 -19.79 -27.32 -7.28
N GLU A 332 -20.87 -27.90 -7.80
CA GLU A 332 -22.22 -27.67 -7.29
C GLU A 332 -22.53 -28.51 -6.05
N LEU A 333 -21.68 -29.48 -5.69
CA LEU A 333 -21.85 -30.35 -4.53
C LEU A 333 -21.25 -29.70 -3.27
N ASN A 334 -22.07 -28.95 -2.54
CA ASN A 334 -21.66 -28.26 -1.32
C ASN A 334 -22.59 -28.54 -0.13
N VAL A 335 -22.00 -28.57 1.06
CA VAL A 335 -22.72 -28.63 2.34
C VAL A 335 -22.18 -27.53 3.25
N PHE A 336 -23.04 -26.60 3.63
CA PHE A 336 -22.69 -25.50 4.54
C PHE A 336 -23.09 -25.86 5.97
N GLU A 337 -22.11 -25.92 6.86
CA GLU A 337 -22.37 -26.25 8.27
C GLU A 337 -23.20 -25.13 8.91
N GLY A 338 -24.38 -25.48 9.43
CA GLY A 338 -25.30 -24.53 10.05
C GLY A 338 -26.23 -23.78 9.08
N ALA A 339 -26.19 -24.07 7.78
CA ALA A 339 -27.07 -23.46 6.77
C ALA A 339 -27.83 -24.52 5.93
N ASN A 340 -28.80 -25.17 6.56
CA ASN A 340 -29.58 -26.27 5.95
C ASN A 340 -30.36 -25.85 4.69
N ASN A 341 -30.75 -24.57 4.56
CA ASN A 341 -31.51 -24.07 3.42
C ASN A 341 -30.65 -23.72 2.19
N LEU A 342 -29.31 -23.78 2.31
CA LEU A 342 -28.36 -23.41 1.25
C LEU A 342 -27.51 -24.60 0.78
N SER A 343 -27.65 -25.75 1.43
CA SER A 343 -26.90 -26.97 1.09
C SER A 343 -27.66 -27.77 0.04
N VAL A 344 -26.92 -28.48 -0.81
CA VAL A 344 -27.51 -29.53 -1.65
C VAL A 344 -27.98 -30.68 -0.75
N ASP A 345 -28.73 -31.61 -1.31
CA ASP A 345 -29.10 -32.86 -0.65
C ASP A 345 -27.90 -33.46 0.12
N PRO A 346 -28.13 -33.97 1.34
CA PRO A 346 -27.04 -34.44 2.19
C PRO A 346 -26.21 -35.51 1.45
N LEU A 347 -24.89 -35.38 1.51
CA LEU A 347 -23.98 -36.40 1.00
C LEU A 347 -24.05 -37.68 1.83
N LYS A 348 -23.58 -38.80 1.28
CA LYS A 348 -23.42 -40.04 2.05
C LYS A 348 -22.62 -39.77 3.34
N PRO A 349 -22.96 -40.41 4.48
CA PRO A 349 -22.31 -40.12 5.77
C PRO A 349 -20.79 -40.30 5.78
N GLU A 350 -20.26 -41.16 4.90
CA GLU A 350 -18.81 -41.34 4.74
C GLU A 350 -18.13 -40.24 3.92
N LEU A 351 -18.89 -39.49 3.11
CA LEU A 351 -18.40 -38.32 2.36
C LEU A 351 -18.63 -37.01 3.12
N SER A 352 -19.30 -37.02 4.27
CA SER A 352 -19.55 -35.82 5.05
C SER A 352 -18.26 -35.26 5.66
N ALA A 353 -18.20 -33.94 5.83
CA ALA A 353 -17.12 -33.32 6.57
C ALA A 353 -17.22 -33.65 8.07
N ARG A 354 -16.08 -33.67 8.76
CA ARG A 354 -16.05 -33.79 10.23
C ARG A 354 -16.50 -32.49 10.88
N ASN A 355 -15.90 -31.38 10.44
CA ASN A 355 -16.15 -30.01 10.86
C ASN A 355 -15.93 -29.10 9.63
N GLY A 356 -16.64 -27.99 9.53
CA GLY A 356 -16.47 -27.03 8.44
C GLY A 356 -17.41 -27.23 7.26
N ASP A 357 -17.40 -26.25 6.37
CA ASP A 357 -18.14 -26.31 5.11
C ASP A 357 -17.44 -27.30 4.16
N LEU A 358 -18.21 -28.06 3.39
CA LEU A 358 -17.70 -29.06 2.44
C LEU A 358 -18.00 -28.66 1.01
N LEU A 359 -16.99 -28.82 0.14
CA LEU A 359 -17.11 -28.77 -1.30
C LEU A 359 -16.54 -30.06 -1.91
N LEU A 360 -17.34 -30.80 -2.66
CA LEU A 360 -16.89 -31.94 -3.46
C LEU A 360 -16.77 -31.51 -4.92
N LEU A 361 -15.54 -31.33 -5.40
CA LEU A 361 -15.27 -31.01 -6.79
C LEU A 361 -15.22 -32.29 -7.62
N MET A 362 -16.03 -32.35 -8.68
CA MET A 362 -16.01 -33.42 -9.68
C MET A 362 -15.32 -32.92 -10.94
N LEU A 363 -14.17 -33.51 -11.28
CA LEU A 363 -13.41 -33.21 -12.47
C LEU A 363 -13.70 -34.25 -13.53
N GLN A 364 -14.37 -33.84 -14.60
CA GLN A 364 -14.41 -34.61 -15.83
C GLN A 364 -13.17 -34.28 -16.66
N ASN A 365 -12.33 -35.29 -16.91
CA ASN A 365 -11.06 -35.15 -17.60
C ASN A 365 -11.10 -35.90 -18.94
N MET A 366 -10.98 -35.15 -20.04
CA MET A 366 -10.91 -35.67 -21.41
C MET A 366 -9.55 -35.44 -22.07
N VAL A 367 -8.58 -34.91 -21.31
CA VAL A 367 -7.24 -34.58 -21.83
C VAL A 367 -6.44 -35.85 -22.07
N LEU A 368 -5.82 -35.91 -23.24
CA LEU A 368 -4.82 -36.92 -23.59
C LEU A 368 -3.42 -36.43 -23.23
N TYR A 369 -2.62 -37.27 -22.59
CA TYR A 369 -1.26 -36.90 -22.16
C TYR A 369 -0.19 -37.56 -23.03
N SER A 370 0.91 -36.84 -23.28
CA SER A 370 2.06 -37.40 -24.00
C SER A 370 2.81 -38.48 -23.20
N ASP A 371 2.73 -38.42 -21.87
CA ASP A 371 3.45 -39.26 -20.92
C ASP A 371 2.52 -39.63 -19.74
N PRO A 372 2.84 -40.68 -18.95
CA PRO A 372 1.97 -41.10 -17.86
C PRO A 372 1.89 -40.03 -16.75
N VAL A 373 0.68 -39.85 -16.22
CA VAL A 373 0.39 -38.91 -15.12
C VAL A 373 0.20 -39.68 -13.82
N THR A 374 1.03 -39.36 -12.83
CA THR A 374 1.03 -40.00 -11.50
C THR A 374 0.24 -39.24 -10.44
N ASP A 375 -0.21 -38.01 -10.77
CA ASP A 375 -1.07 -37.20 -9.91
C ASP A 375 -2.36 -37.96 -9.54
N LEU A 376 -2.77 -37.88 -8.28
CA LEU A 376 -3.91 -38.66 -7.76
C LEU A 376 -5.28 -38.19 -8.28
N TRP A 377 -5.41 -36.94 -8.73
CA TRP A 377 -6.66 -36.38 -9.22
C TRP A 377 -6.74 -36.38 -10.75
N PHE A 378 -5.60 -36.16 -11.43
CA PHE A 378 -5.47 -36.17 -12.90
C PHE A 378 -4.96 -37.50 -13.49
N LYS A 379 -4.91 -38.55 -12.68
CA LYS A 379 -4.24 -39.83 -12.98
C LYS A 379 -4.54 -40.37 -14.38
N ALA A 380 -3.49 -40.67 -15.13
CA ALA A 380 -3.55 -41.26 -16.47
C ALA A 380 -2.43 -42.29 -16.63
N SER A 381 -2.77 -43.57 -16.52
CA SER A 381 -1.82 -44.68 -16.47
C SER A 381 -2.06 -45.79 -17.49
N SER A 382 -3.06 -45.62 -18.36
CA SER A 382 -3.36 -46.57 -19.44
C SER A 382 -3.29 -45.89 -20.80
N GLN A 383 -2.71 -46.59 -21.77
CA GLN A 383 -2.79 -46.25 -23.21
C GLN A 383 -3.90 -47.04 -23.93
N ASN A 384 -4.44 -48.07 -23.27
CA ASN A 384 -5.53 -48.86 -23.83
C ASN A 384 -6.87 -48.21 -23.48
N ASP A 385 -7.59 -47.75 -24.51
CA ASP A 385 -8.99 -47.37 -24.38
C ASP A 385 -9.87 -48.63 -24.29
N THR A 386 -9.93 -49.20 -23.09
CA THR A 386 -10.82 -50.34 -22.80
C THR A 386 -12.30 -49.95 -22.77
N ARG A 387 -12.62 -48.66 -22.91
CA ARG A 387 -13.95 -48.10 -22.62
C ARG A 387 -14.66 -47.56 -23.86
N GLY A 388 -13.98 -47.48 -25.01
CA GLY A 388 -14.55 -47.01 -26.28
C GLY A 388 -14.87 -45.51 -26.27
N TYR A 389 -14.13 -44.71 -25.50
CA TYR A 389 -14.27 -43.25 -25.49
C TYR A 389 -13.44 -42.54 -26.55
N TYR A 390 -12.70 -43.29 -27.38
CA TYR A 390 -11.84 -42.78 -28.45
C TYR A 390 -12.07 -43.54 -29.78
N TYR A 391 -13.32 -43.82 -30.17
CA TYR A 391 -13.77 -44.24 -31.51
C TYR A 391 -13.42 -43.23 -32.63
N ASN A 392 -12.16 -43.18 -33.06
CA ASN A 392 -11.76 -43.13 -34.46
C ASN A 392 -10.28 -43.52 -34.56
N THR A 393 -10.00 -44.45 -35.46
CA THR A 393 -8.80 -45.29 -35.62
C THR A 393 -7.48 -44.58 -35.93
N SER A 394 -7.34 -43.27 -35.64
CA SER A 394 -6.07 -42.53 -35.76
C SER A 394 -5.33 -42.33 -34.43
N TRP A 395 -6.05 -42.35 -33.29
CA TRP A 395 -5.47 -42.06 -31.96
C TRP A 395 -5.10 -43.31 -31.16
N GLU A 396 -5.74 -44.46 -31.39
CA GLU A 396 -5.29 -45.76 -30.85
C GLU A 396 -3.84 -46.08 -31.27
N SER A 397 -3.40 -45.55 -32.42
CA SER A 397 -2.02 -45.62 -32.91
C SER A 397 -1.07 -44.54 -32.35
N SER A 398 -1.54 -43.62 -31.51
CA SER A 398 -0.75 -42.46 -31.05
C SER A 398 0.07 -42.70 -29.77
N GLY A 399 -0.22 -43.75 -29.01
CA GLY A 399 0.47 -44.04 -27.73
C GLY A 399 0.19 -43.02 -26.62
N ALA A 400 -0.85 -42.20 -26.75
CA ALA A 400 -1.24 -41.23 -25.73
C ALA A 400 -1.79 -41.91 -24.47
N TRP A 401 -1.60 -41.26 -23.31
CA TRP A 401 -2.10 -41.73 -22.02
C TRP A 401 -3.46 -41.11 -21.71
N ILE A 402 -4.39 -41.97 -21.30
CA ILE A 402 -5.80 -41.64 -21.10
C ILE A 402 -6.11 -41.61 -19.59
N PRO A 403 -7.00 -40.71 -19.12
CA PRO A 403 -7.43 -40.66 -17.73
C PRO A 403 -8.00 -41.99 -17.19
N ASP A 404 -7.58 -42.37 -15.98
CA ASP A 404 -7.96 -43.62 -15.31
C ASP A 404 -9.45 -43.65 -14.90
N SER A 405 -10.07 -42.48 -14.74
CA SER A 405 -11.47 -42.32 -14.38
C SER A 405 -12.09 -41.24 -15.27
N VAL A 406 -13.36 -41.41 -15.64
CA VAL A 406 -14.08 -40.38 -16.42
C VAL A 406 -14.35 -39.15 -15.57
N VAL A 407 -14.63 -39.36 -14.28
CA VAL A 407 -14.76 -38.30 -13.30
C VAL A 407 -13.95 -38.66 -12.07
N SER A 408 -13.12 -37.72 -11.61
CA SER A 408 -12.34 -37.84 -10.38
C SER A 408 -12.77 -36.78 -9.36
N GLY A 409 -12.69 -37.11 -8.07
CA GLY A 409 -13.16 -36.23 -7.00
C GLY A 409 -12.04 -35.53 -6.26
N LEU A 410 -12.28 -34.30 -5.82
CA LEU A 410 -11.47 -33.60 -4.84
C LEU A 410 -12.40 -33.05 -3.75
N GLY A 411 -12.31 -33.61 -2.55
CA GLY A 411 -13.09 -33.16 -1.40
C GLY A 411 -12.31 -32.11 -0.61
N CYS A 412 -12.88 -30.93 -0.46
CA CYS A 412 -12.27 -29.80 0.24
C CYS A 412 -13.19 -29.33 1.38
N THR A 413 -12.64 -29.16 2.58
CA THR A 413 -13.33 -28.48 3.68
C THR A 413 -12.80 -27.08 3.92
N GLU A 414 -13.69 -26.17 4.29
CA GLU A 414 -13.39 -24.78 4.65
C GLU A 414 -13.81 -24.51 6.10
N GLU A 415 -12.85 -24.11 6.92
CA GLU A 415 -13.05 -23.74 8.32
C GLU A 415 -12.68 -22.26 8.51
N TYR A 416 -13.44 -21.57 9.34
CA TYR A 416 -13.29 -20.15 9.63
C TYR A 416 -13.21 -19.91 11.14
N GLN A 417 -12.45 -18.90 11.51
CA GLN A 417 -12.32 -18.44 12.89
C GLN A 417 -12.22 -16.92 12.87
N PHE A 418 -13.04 -16.24 13.68
CA PHE A 418 -12.99 -14.79 13.85
C PHE A 418 -12.44 -14.44 15.22
N CYS A 419 -11.64 -13.38 15.28
CA CYS A 419 -10.95 -12.97 16.50
C CYS A 419 -11.15 -11.48 16.78
N ALA A 420 -11.38 -11.14 18.04
CA ALA A 420 -11.43 -9.78 18.57
C ALA A 420 -10.84 -9.76 19.98
N ASN A 421 -10.10 -8.71 20.35
CA ASN A 421 -9.56 -8.54 21.72
C ASN A 421 -8.80 -9.78 22.27
N ASP A 422 -7.99 -10.43 21.42
CA ASP A 422 -7.23 -11.66 21.71
C ASP A 422 -8.08 -12.90 22.06
N GLN A 423 -9.40 -12.83 21.85
CA GLN A 423 -10.30 -13.97 21.87
C GLN A 423 -10.69 -14.36 20.45
N CYS A 424 -10.92 -15.65 20.23
CA CYS A 424 -11.32 -16.17 18.92
C CYS A 424 -12.47 -17.15 19.08
N THR A 425 -13.35 -17.21 18.07
CA THR A 425 -14.33 -18.29 17.94
C THR A 425 -13.62 -19.63 17.74
N PRO A 426 -14.27 -20.77 17.99
CA PRO A 426 -13.80 -22.06 17.48
C PRO A 426 -13.66 -22.03 15.95
N LEU A 427 -12.83 -22.93 15.41
CA LEU A 427 -12.82 -23.21 13.97
C LEU A 427 -14.08 -24.00 13.62
N ALA A 428 -14.89 -23.49 12.70
CA ALA A 428 -16.12 -24.11 12.22
C ALA A 428 -16.46 -23.65 10.80
N GLY A 429 -17.53 -24.17 10.19
CA GLY A 429 -18.07 -23.61 8.95
C GLY A 429 -18.43 -22.12 9.06
N LEU A 430 -18.54 -21.44 7.91
CA LEU A 430 -18.70 -19.98 7.90
C LEU A 430 -20.02 -19.54 8.56
N TYR A 431 -21.08 -20.32 8.36
CA TYR A 431 -22.43 -20.04 8.88
C TYR A 431 -22.63 -20.54 10.32
N SER A 432 -21.87 -21.55 10.75
CA SER A 432 -21.91 -22.06 12.13
C SER A 432 -21.08 -21.21 13.10
N THR A 433 -20.26 -20.29 12.59
CA THR A 433 -19.42 -19.43 13.41
C THR A 433 -20.23 -18.30 14.07
N ASP A 434 -20.54 -18.44 15.36
CA ASP A 434 -21.21 -17.41 16.17
C ASP A 434 -20.21 -16.38 16.75
N PRO A 435 -20.30 -15.08 16.40
CA PRO A 435 -19.47 -14.03 16.99
C PRO A 435 -19.92 -13.62 18.40
N GLY A 436 -21.07 -14.07 18.90
CA GLY A 436 -21.66 -13.68 20.18
C GLY A 436 -20.69 -13.78 21.38
N PRO A 437 -19.94 -14.89 21.55
CA PRO A 437 -18.96 -15.04 22.61
C PRO A 437 -17.81 -14.01 22.61
N LEU A 438 -17.56 -13.32 21.49
CA LEU A 438 -16.52 -12.29 21.39
C LEU A 438 -16.92 -10.96 22.03
N GLY A 439 -18.21 -10.75 22.34
CA GLY A 439 -18.70 -9.52 22.96
C GLY A 439 -18.37 -8.26 22.15
N LEU A 440 -18.59 -8.32 20.82
CA LEU A 440 -18.19 -7.25 19.90
C LEU A 440 -18.87 -5.91 20.22
N THR A 441 -18.11 -4.82 20.13
CA THR A 441 -18.68 -3.46 20.12
C THR A 441 -19.42 -3.19 18.80
N THR A 442 -20.25 -2.14 18.74
CA THR A 442 -20.95 -1.76 17.51
C THR A 442 -19.99 -1.52 16.32
N GLN A 443 -18.80 -0.99 16.58
CA GLN A 443 -17.77 -0.74 15.58
C GLN A 443 -17.09 -2.04 15.14
N GLN A 444 -16.77 -2.91 16.10
CA GLN A 444 -16.23 -4.25 15.81
C GLN A 444 -17.23 -5.10 15.01
N GLU A 445 -18.52 -5.03 15.34
CA GLU A 445 -19.59 -5.73 14.63
C GLU A 445 -19.69 -5.26 13.17
N ALA A 446 -19.56 -3.96 12.92
CA ALA A 446 -19.54 -3.40 11.57
C ALA A 446 -18.35 -3.94 10.75
N VAL A 447 -17.15 -3.99 11.33
CA VAL A 447 -15.95 -4.56 10.68
C VAL A 447 -16.14 -6.06 10.44
N TYR A 448 -16.66 -6.79 11.44
CA TYR A 448 -16.96 -8.21 11.33
C TYR A 448 -17.92 -8.49 10.16
N LYS A 449 -19.01 -7.74 10.00
CA LYS A 449 -19.96 -7.92 8.90
C LYS A 449 -19.31 -7.75 7.52
N VAL A 450 -18.43 -6.76 7.36
CA VAL A 450 -17.70 -6.54 6.10
C VAL A 450 -16.74 -7.69 5.81
N VAL A 451 -15.98 -8.13 6.82
CA VAL A 451 -15.03 -9.25 6.70
C VAL A 451 -15.75 -10.56 6.45
N TRP A 452 -16.85 -10.83 7.16
CA TRP A 452 -17.67 -12.03 7.00
C TRP A 452 -18.27 -12.11 5.59
N LYS A 453 -18.90 -11.04 5.08
CA LYS A 453 -19.46 -11.03 3.71
C LYS A 453 -18.36 -11.13 2.65
N SER A 454 -17.16 -10.63 2.94
CA SER A 454 -15.98 -10.81 2.07
C SER A 454 -15.50 -12.27 2.04
N ALA A 455 -15.49 -12.94 3.19
CA ALA A 455 -15.17 -14.37 3.30
C ALA A 455 -16.23 -15.26 2.64
N TRP A 456 -17.50 -14.91 2.80
CA TRP A 456 -18.63 -15.57 2.14
C TRP A 456 -18.49 -15.57 0.62
N ALA A 457 -18.20 -14.41 0.03
CA ALA A 457 -17.98 -14.28 -1.41
C ALA A 457 -16.70 -15.01 -1.90
N ALA A 458 -15.83 -15.43 -0.97
CA ALA A 458 -14.56 -16.10 -1.24
C ALA A 458 -14.58 -17.60 -0.93
N THR A 459 -15.73 -18.21 -0.66
CA THR A 459 -15.84 -19.66 -0.51
C THR A 459 -15.41 -20.38 -1.80
N LEU A 460 -14.86 -21.59 -1.66
CA LEU A 460 -14.46 -22.39 -2.81
C LEU A 460 -15.67 -22.72 -3.72
N TYR A 461 -16.86 -22.83 -3.13
CA TYR A 461 -18.10 -23.02 -3.87
C TYR A 461 -18.31 -21.92 -4.93
N PHE A 462 -18.32 -20.64 -4.53
CA PHE A 462 -18.51 -19.56 -5.49
C PHE A 462 -17.37 -19.46 -6.51
N ILE A 463 -16.14 -19.76 -6.09
CA ILE A 463 -15.00 -19.80 -7.01
C ILE A 463 -15.23 -20.85 -8.10
N ALA A 464 -15.59 -22.08 -7.72
CA ALA A 464 -15.86 -23.16 -8.66
C ALA A 464 -17.09 -22.87 -9.53
N PHE A 465 -18.13 -22.27 -8.95
CA PHE A 465 -19.36 -21.90 -9.67
C PHE A 465 -19.12 -20.82 -10.74
N PHE A 466 -18.42 -19.73 -10.40
CA PHE A 466 -18.23 -18.60 -11.31
C PHE A 466 -17.09 -18.79 -12.31
N LEU A 467 -15.99 -19.48 -11.92
CA LEU A 467 -14.83 -19.67 -12.80
C LEU A 467 -14.81 -21.03 -13.50
N ARG A 468 -15.54 -22.03 -12.98
CA ARG A 468 -15.57 -23.40 -13.51
C ARG A 468 -14.15 -23.95 -13.67
N ASP A 469 -13.82 -24.54 -14.80
CA ASP A 469 -12.49 -25.07 -15.13
C ASP A 469 -11.43 -23.96 -15.32
N GLY A 470 -11.82 -22.68 -15.40
CA GLY A 470 -10.92 -21.54 -15.49
C GLY A 470 -10.05 -21.33 -14.25
N VAL A 471 -10.42 -21.93 -13.11
CA VAL A 471 -9.62 -21.90 -11.88
C VAL A 471 -8.40 -22.84 -11.95
N LEU A 472 -8.41 -23.84 -12.83
CA LEU A 472 -7.37 -24.87 -12.89
C LEU A 472 -6.10 -24.34 -13.55
N LEU A 473 -4.97 -24.49 -12.86
CA LEU A 473 -3.64 -24.21 -13.41
C LEU A 473 -3.32 -25.14 -14.58
N SER A 474 -3.72 -26.41 -14.49
CA SER A 474 -3.49 -27.44 -15.51
C SER A 474 -4.11 -27.08 -16.87
N ARG A 475 -5.20 -26.29 -16.89
CA ARG A 475 -5.84 -25.81 -18.12
C ARG A 475 -4.87 -25.04 -19.03
N ARG A 476 -3.89 -24.33 -18.46
CA ARG A 476 -2.90 -23.54 -19.22
C ARG A 476 -2.00 -24.40 -20.11
N GLN A 477 -1.91 -25.71 -19.84
CA GLN A 477 -1.04 -26.65 -20.55
C GLN A 477 -1.78 -27.45 -21.63
N VAL A 478 -3.09 -27.24 -21.78
CA VAL A 478 -3.92 -28.02 -22.72
C VAL A 478 -3.94 -27.35 -24.10
N HIS A 479 -3.53 -28.09 -25.12
CA HIS A 479 -3.62 -27.68 -26.53
C HIS A 479 -5.09 -27.62 -26.99
N PRO A 480 -5.46 -26.79 -27.97
CA PRO A 480 -6.80 -26.81 -28.58
C PRO A 480 -7.27 -28.17 -29.08
N SER A 481 -6.36 -29.13 -29.30
CA SER A 481 -6.65 -30.51 -29.70
C SER A 481 -6.87 -31.46 -28.51
N LEU A 482 -7.04 -30.93 -27.29
CA LEU A 482 -7.24 -31.68 -26.04
C LEU A 482 -6.06 -32.58 -25.65
N ILE A 483 -4.85 -32.21 -26.09
CA ILE A 483 -3.60 -32.88 -25.74
C ILE A 483 -2.83 -32.00 -24.76
N SER A 484 -2.18 -32.59 -23.77
CA SER A 484 -1.33 -31.87 -22.83
C SER A 484 -0.03 -32.62 -22.55
N ALA A 485 0.99 -31.87 -22.11
CA ALA A 485 2.14 -32.45 -21.44
C ALA A 485 1.70 -33.10 -20.11
N PRO A 486 2.46 -34.07 -19.58
CA PRO A 486 2.15 -34.62 -18.26
C PRO A 486 2.14 -33.48 -17.21
N VAL A 487 1.10 -33.45 -16.39
CA VAL A 487 1.06 -32.55 -15.23
C VAL A 487 2.04 -33.01 -14.15
N ALA A 488 2.39 -32.12 -13.22
CA ALA A 488 3.25 -32.47 -12.10
C ALA A 488 2.62 -33.56 -11.21
N ALA A 489 3.44 -34.35 -10.52
CA ALA A 489 2.96 -35.42 -9.64
C ALA A 489 2.14 -34.90 -8.42
N ASP A 490 2.32 -33.63 -8.06
CA ASP A 490 1.56 -32.93 -7.02
C ASP A 490 0.65 -31.83 -7.60
N GLN A 491 0.23 -31.95 -8.86
CA GLN A 491 -0.65 -30.97 -9.52
C GLN A 491 -1.89 -30.69 -8.68
N TRP A 492 -2.59 -31.70 -8.15
CA TRP A 492 -3.78 -31.49 -7.32
C TRP A 492 -3.52 -30.65 -6.07
N VAL A 493 -2.30 -30.71 -5.51
CA VAL A 493 -1.88 -29.89 -4.38
C VAL A 493 -1.72 -28.44 -4.82
N GLN A 494 -1.08 -28.22 -5.98
CA GLN A 494 -0.93 -26.89 -6.57
C GLN A 494 -2.29 -26.28 -6.94
N GLU A 495 -3.25 -27.08 -7.41
CA GLU A 495 -4.62 -26.63 -7.66
C GLU A 495 -5.32 -26.20 -6.36
N ALA A 496 -5.20 -26.99 -5.29
CA ALA A 496 -5.77 -26.64 -3.99
C ALA A 496 -5.14 -25.35 -3.41
N GLU A 497 -3.82 -25.20 -3.52
CA GLU A 497 -3.10 -23.99 -3.14
C GLU A 497 -3.56 -22.77 -3.96
N ASN A 498 -3.71 -22.92 -5.28
CA ASN A 498 -4.19 -21.87 -6.16
C ASN A 498 -5.62 -21.44 -5.82
N MET A 499 -6.53 -22.39 -5.59
CA MET A 499 -7.90 -22.09 -5.17
C MET A 499 -7.96 -21.36 -3.82
N HIS A 500 -7.13 -21.75 -2.85
CA HIS A 500 -7.00 -21.03 -1.58
C HIS A 500 -6.43 -19.61 -1.77
N ASN A 501 -5.37 -19.45 -2.57
CA ASN A 501 -4.78 -18.15 -2.85
C ASN A 501 -5.76 -17.22 -3.58
N LEU A 502 -6.55 -17.76 -4.50
CA LEU A 502 -7.62 -17.03 -5.16
C LEU A 502 -8.69 -16.59 -4.16
N SER A 503 -9.07 -17.46 -3.23
CA SER A 503 -9.96 -17.10 -2.13
C SER A 503 -9.41 -15.93 -1.32
N MET A 504 -8.12 -15.96 -0.97
CA MET A 504 -7.44 -14.86 -0.27
C MET A 504 -7.47 -13.54 -1.07
N ALA A 505 -7.20 -13.60 -2.37
CA ALA A 505 -7.27 -12.44 -3.26
C ALA A 505 -8.70 -11.87 -3.36
N ILE A 506 -9.73 -12.73 -3.37
CA ILE A 506 -11.13 -12.29 -3.32
C ILE A 506 -11.42 -11.58 -2.00
N ILE A 507 -10.99 -12.09 -0.84
CA ILE A 507 -11.19 -11.41 0.45
C ILE A 507 -10.59 -9.99 0.42
N GLN A 508 -9.34 -9.84 -0.05
CA GLN A 508 -8.70 -8.51 -0.18
C GLN A 508 -9.51 -7.59 -1.09
N ARG A 509 -9.98 -8.11 -2.23
CA ARG A 509 -10.76 -7.33 -3.19
C ARG A 509 -12.11 -6.90 -2.64
N ARG A 510 -12.85 -7.81 -2.00
CA ARG A 510 -14.23 -7.56 -1.56
C ARG A 510 -14.33 -6.44 -0.53
N VAL A 511 -13.32 -6.29 0.32
CA VAL A 511 -13.22 -5.15 1.25
C VAL A 511 -13.09 -3.83 0.49
N VAL A 512 -12.32 -3.78 -0.60
CA VAL A 512 -12.20 -2.59 -1.45
C VAL A 512 -13.47 -2.34 -2.27
N GLU A 513 -14.10 -3.40 -2.78
CA GLU A 513 -15.36 -3.28 -3.51
C GLU A 513 -16.53 -2.86 -2.61
N TYR A 514 -16.45 -3.11 -1.30
CA TYR A 514 -17.43 -2.57 -0.36
C TYR A 514 -17.40 -1.03 -0.32
N SER A 515 -16.21 -0.43 -0.19
CA SER A 515 -16.07 1.05 -0.19
C SER A 515 -16.27 1.66 -1.58
N ARG A 516 -15.89 0.92 -2.62
CA ARG A 516 -15.97 1.34 -4.02
C ARG A 516 -16.51 0.19 -4.88
N PRO A 517 -17.84 0.02 -4.94
CA PRO A 517 -18.43 -1.03 -5.75
C PRO A 517 -18.10 -0.83 -7.23
N PRO A 518 -17.95 -1.92 -8.00
CA PRO A 518 -17.67 -1.82 -9.41
C PRO A 518 -18.79 -1.06 -10.12
N ASN A 519 -18.41 -0.19 -11.06
CA ASN A 519 -19.34 0.62 -11.83
C ASN A 519 -19.21 0.28 -13.32
N PHE A 520 -20.11 -0.57 -13.81
CA PHE A 520 -20.21 -0.92 -15.22
C PHE A 520 -21.65 -1.26 -15.59
N ASN A 521 -21.95 -1.27 -16.88
CA ASN A 521 -23.25 -1.65 -17.39
C ASN A 521 -23.35 -3.17 -17.48
N ILE A 522 -24.38 -3.74 -16.85
CA ILE A 522 -24.67 -5.17 -16.91
C ILE A 522 -25.37 -5.48 -18.24
N ARG A 523 -26.17 -4.53 -18.71
CA ARG A 523 -26.89 -4.56 -19.98
C ARG A 523 -27.16 -3.13 -20.46
N PRO A 524 -27.60 -2.90 -21.71
CA PRO A 524 -27.83 -1.57 -22.23
C PRO A 524 -28.75 -0.74 -21.30
N GLY A 525 -28.23 0.35 -20.75
CA GLY A 525 -28.96 1.28 -19.88
C GLY A 525 -29.09 0.89 -18.40
N VAL A 526 -28.56 -0.27 -17.97
CA VAL A 526 -28.65 -0.73 -16.58
C VAL A 526 -27.24 -0.94 -16.00
N GLY A 527 -26.90 -0.10 -15.01
CA GLY A 527 -25.61 -0.13 -14.32
C GLY A 527 -25.68 -0.83 -12.97
N THR A 528 -24.58 -1.45 -12.55
CA THR A 528 -24.43 -2.12 -11.24
C THR A 528 -24.77 -1.22 -10.05
N GLN A 529 -24.49 0.08 -10.16
CA GLN A 529 -24.70 1.08 -9.10
C GLN A 529 -26.16 1.22 -8.66
N GLN A 530 -27.12 0.89 -9.52
CA GLN A 530 -28.55 0.96 -9.21
C GLN A 530 -28.98 -0.08 -8.17
N PHE A 531 -28.20 -1.15 -8.01
CA PHE A 531 -28.50 -2.28 -7.13
C PHE A 531 -27.61 -2.31 -5.88
N ILE A 532 -26.79 -1.29 -5.64
CA ILE A 532 -26.00 -1.19 -4.42
C ILE A 532 -26.90 -0.75 -3.27
N VAL A 533 -26.92 -1.56 -2.21
CA VAL A 533 -27.64 -1.27 -0.97
C VAL A 533 -26.69 -0.53 -0.02
N PRO A 534 -27.00 0.72 0.35
CA PRO A 534 -26.18 1.47 1.29
C PRO A 534 -26.22 0.81 2.67
N PRO A 535 -25.12 0.89 3.45
CA PRO A 535 -25.10 0.26 4.76
C PRO A 535 -26.16 0.85 5.70
N PRO A 536 -26.90 0.02 6.45
CA PRO A 536 -28.01 0.46 7.28
C PRO A 536 -27.55 1.29 8.49
N THR A 537 -26.44 0.92 9.13
CA THR A 537 -25.94 1.54 10.35
C THR A 537 -24.90 2.63 10.06
N GLU A 538 -24.74 3.57 11.00
CA GLU A 538 -23.70 4.61 10.90
C GLU A 538 -22.29 4.01 10.97
N ALA A 539 -22.06 3.04 11.86
CA ALA A 539 -20.76 2.36 11.99
C ALA A 539 -20.33 1.64 10.70
N GLU A 540 -21.26 1.02 9.97
CA GLU A 540 -20.96 0.39 8.67
C GLU A 540 -20.72 1.44 7.57
N ARG A 541 -21.49 2.55 7.58
CA ARG A 541 -21.24 3.68 6.67
C ARG A 541 -19.88 4.33 6.91
N ASP A 542 -19.41 4.40 8.15
CA ASP A 542 -18.07 4.89 8.46
C ASP A 542 -16.98 4.02 7.83
N ILE A 543 -17.17 2.69 7.77
CA ILE A 543 -16.20 1.78 7.12
C ILE A 543 -16.08 2.09 5.62
N CYS A 544 -17.16 2.44 4.94
CA CYS A 544 -17.09 2.78 3.51
C CYS A 544 -16.08 3.89 3.19
N HIS A 545 -15.92 4.86 4.09
CA HIS A 545 -14.99 5.96 3.90
C HIS A 545 -13.62 5.69 4.52
N ASN A 546 -13.47 4.56 5.20
CA ASN A 546 -12.29 4.16 5.94
C ASN A 546 -11.66 2.88 5.41
N VAL A 547 -11.59 2.71 4.09
CA VAL A 547 -10.79 1.64 3.45
C VAL A 547 -9.54 2.25 2.80
N LYS A 548 -8.40 1.65 3.12
CA LYS A 548 -7.07 2.02 2.65
C LYS A 548 -6.63 1.08 1.55
N THR A 549 -6.10 1.64 0.47
CA THR A 549 -5.50 0.92 -0.66
C THR A 549 -4.16 1.55 -1.01
N ARG A 550 -3.50 1.04 -2.04
CA ARG A 550 -2.29 1.65 -2.59
C ARG A 550 -2.60 2.26 -3.96
N ASN A 551 -2.09 3.47 -4.19
CA ASN A 551 -2.13 4.08 -5.50
C ASN A 551 -0.84 4.89 -5.76
N PRO A 552 0.01 4.49 -6.72
CA PRO A 552 1.29 5.15 -6.98
C PRO A 552 1.13 6.57 -7.56
N ALA A 553 -0.04 6.95 -8.06
CA ALA A 553 -0.33 8.30 -8.55
C ALA A 553 -0.47 9.35 -7.44
N TYR A 554 -0.49 8.92 -6.17
CA TYR A 554 -0.66 9.77 -4.99
C TYR A 554 0.44 9.52 -3.96
N ARG A 555 0.61 10.49 -3.04
CA ARG A 555 1.50 10.35 -1.89
C ARG A 555 0.83 10.85 -0.62
N SER A 556 1.02 10.09 0.44
CA SER A 556 0.50 10.38 1.77
C SER A 556 1.62 10.70 2.74
N PHE A 557 1.50 11.83 3.43
CA PHE A 557 2.51 12.38 4.33
C PHE A 557 2.01 12.41 5.76
N ASN A 558 2.88 12.08 6.71
CA ASN A 558 2.57 12.31 8.12
C ASN A 558 2.55 13.82 8.41
N LEU A 559 1.46 14.30 9.01
CA LEU A 559 1.30 15.71 9.32
C LEU A 559 2.22 16.17 10.46
N VAL A 560 2.50 15.32 11.45
CA VAL A 560 3.29 15.68 12.65
C VAL A 560 4.72 16.13 12.31
N PRO A 561 5.56 15.33 11.61
CA PRO A 561 6.91 15.77 11.25
C PRO A 561 6.88 16.94 10.27
N LEU A 562 5.89 17.01 9.38
CA LEU A 562 5.73 18.14 8.46
C LEU A 562 5.51 19.46 9.23
N LEU A 563 4.58 19.48 10.19
CA LEU A 563 4.33 20.64 11.03
C LEU A 563 5.50 20.95 11.95
N ALA A 564 6.16 19.93 12.52
CA ALA A 564 7.32 20.14 13.36
C ALA A 564 8.47 20.86 12.62
N ILE A 565 8.71 20.49 11.35
CA ILE A 565 9.69 21.18 10.50
C ILE A 565 9.28 22.63 10.25
N LEU A 566 8.02 22.86 9.84
CA LEU A 566 7.52 24.19 9.51
C LEU A 566 7.53 25.13 10.72
N VAL A 567 6.93 24.70 11.84
CA VAL A 567 6.85 25.48 13.07
C VAL A 567 8.25 25.69 13.66
N GLY A 568 9.08 24.65 13.71
CA GLY A 568 10.46 24.76 14.21
C GLY A 568 11.30 25.73 13.37
N GLY A 569 11.20 25.67 12.05
CA GLY A 569 11.88 26.59 11.15
C GLY A 569 11.42 28.04 11.30
N ILE A 570 10.09 28.28 11.37
CA ILE A 570 9.53 29.61 11.62
C ILE A 570 10.01 30.15 12.96
N LEU A 571 10.03 29.33 14.02
CA LEU A 571 10.53 29.73 15.33
C LEU A 571 12.00 30.13 15.27
N ILE A 572 12.86 29.36 14.58
CA ILE A 572 14.26 29.71 14.38
C ILE A 572 14.40 31.06 13.67
N MET A 573 13.61 31.30 12.62
CA MET A 573 13.62 32.58 11.89
C MET A 573 13.17 33.75 12.78
N ALA A 574 12.07 33.58 13.53
CA ALA A 574 11.56 34.59 14.45
C ALA A 574 12.55 34.92 15.56
N VAL A 575 13.20 33.90 16.14
CA VAL A 575 14.27 34.09 17.12
C VAL A 575 15.43 34.85 16.51
N ASN A 576 15.90 34.50 15.31
CA ASN A 576 17.01 35.20 14.67
C ASN A 576 16.72 36.70 14.47
N LEU A 577 15.52 37.04 14.01
CA LEU A 577 15.10 38.43 13.81
C LEU A 577 14.99 39.22 15.12
N ALA A 578 14.57 38.58 16.21
CA ALA A 578 14.37 39.25 17.49
C ALA A 578 15.61 39.25 18.40
N LEU A 579 16.55 38.32 18.19
CA LEU A 579 17.65 38.02 19.11
C LEU A 579 18.52 39.25 19.46
N PRO A 580 19.01 40.05 18.50
CA PRO A 580 19.83 41.22 18.84
C PRO A 580 19.03 42.24 19.67
N ARG A 581 17.77 42.51 19.29
CA ARG A 581 16.90 43.48 19.98
C ARG A 581 16.60 43.06 21.41
N ILE A 582 16.26 41.79 21.62
CA ILE A 582 15.96 41.24 22.96
C ILE A 582 17.21 41.32 23.84
N VAL A 583 18.36 40.85 23.34
CA VAL A 583 19.61 40.83 24.12
C VAL A 583 20.08 42.24 24.47
N PHE A 584 19.97 43.19 23.54
CA PHE A 584 20.36 44.58 23.79
C PHE A 584 19.40 45.26 24.77
N GLY A 585 18.09 45.05 24.62
CA GLY A 585 17.08 45.55 25.56
C GLY A 585 17.27 45.03 26.98
N LEU A 586 17.48 43.71 27.15
CA LEU A 586 17.71 43.09 28.47
C LEU A 586 18.98 43.62 29.14
N ARG A 587 20.05 43.83 28.38
CA ARG A 587 21.30 44.42 28.90
C ARG A 587 21.15 45.88 29.30
N ARG A 588 20.23 46.62 28.68
CA ARG A 588 19.92 48.01 29.05
C ARG A 588 19.18 48.09 30.38
N ILE A 589 18.31 47.13 30.67
CA ILE A 589 17.52 47.09 31.92
C ILE A 589 18.36 46.63 33.11
N ARG A 590 19.31 45.70 32.92
CA ARG A 590 20.23 45.28 33.99
C ARG A 590 21.33 46.31 34.20
N GLN A 591 21.31 47.02 35.34
CA GLN A 591 22.44 47.85 35.79
C GLN A 591 23.71 46.98 35.91
N GLY A 592 24.73 47.27 35.10
CA GLY A 592 25.95 46.44 34.96
C GLY A 592 25.98 45.51 33.75
N GLY A 593 24.99 45.56 32.84
CA GLY A 593 25.02 44.87 31.57
C GLY A 593 26.27 45.21 30.75
N ASN A 594 26.88 44.21 30.13
CA ASN A 594 28.18 44.33 29.46
C ASN A 594 28.05 45.09 28.10
N VAL A 595 27.77 46.40 28.16
CA VAL A 595 27.49 47.30 27.01
C VAL A 595 28.61 47.23 25.95
N ALA A 596 29.85 46.96 26.38
CA ALA A 596 30.98 46.78 25.47
C ALA A 596 30.76 45.67 24.43
N LYS A 597 30.11 44.57 24.80
CA LYS A 597 29.83 43.46 23.86
C LYS A 597 28.74 43.81 22.84
N THR A 598 27.80 44.68 23.22
CA THR A 598 26.80 45.23 22.31
C THR A 598 27.46 46.18 21.31
N LYS A 599 28.30 47.11 21.78
CA LYS A 599 29.08 48.00 20.92
C LYS A 599 30.01 47.23 19.98
N ALA A 600 30.63 46.15 20.44
CA ALA A 600 31.48 45.31 19.60
C ALA A 600 30.71 44.69 18.42
N TRP A 601 29.47 44.25 18.62
CA TRP A 601 28.62 43.69 17.54
C TRP A 601 28.21 44.75 16.52
N ILE A 602 27.89 45.96 16.98
CA ILE A 602 27.49 47.09 16.13
C ILE A 602 28.70 47.60 15.34
N ASN A 603 29.81 47.87 16.02
CA ASN A 603 31.01 48.46 15.40
C ASN A 603 31.71 47.52 14.40
N THR A 604 31.53 46.21 14.54
CA THR A 604 32.08 45.23 13.58
C THR A 604 31.17 44.99 12.37
N HIS A 605 29.96 45.57 12.35
CA HIS A 605 29.10 45.52 11.17
C HIS A 605 29.74 46.27 10.01
N VAL A 606 29.63 45.74 8.79
CA VAL A 606 30.33 46.25 7.60
C VAL A 606 30.04 47.73 7.33
N LEU A 607 28.81 48.19 7.57
CA LEU A 607 28.46 49.59 7.39
C LEU A 607 29.07 50.49 8.47
N HIS A 608 29.23 50.02 9.70
CA HIS A 608 29.92 50.75 10.76
C HIS A 608 31.44 50.77 10.56
N LEU A 609 32.02 49.70 10.02
CA LEU A 609 33.42 49.69 9.57
C LEU A 609 33.64 50.70 8.43
N HIS A 610 32.71 50.74 7.47
CA HIS A 610 32.74 51.72 6.38
C HIS A 610 32.60 53.15 6.91
N ARG A 611 31.64 53.41 7.81
CA ARG A 611 31.51 54.68 8.52
C ARG A 611 32.82 55.08 9.19
N SER A 612 33.43 54.19 9.97
CA SER A 612 34.67 54.47 10.71
C SER A 612 35.79 54.88 9.75
N LEU A 613 35.89 54.22 8.59
CA LEU A 613 36.86 54.56 7.54
C LEU A 613 36.57 55.94 6.92
N LEU A 614 35.30 56.29 6.69
CA LEU A 614 34.91 57.62 6.19
C LEU A 614 35.17 58.72 7.23
N GLU A 615 34.91 58.46 8.51
CA GLU A 615 35.22 59.38 9.61
C GLU A 615 36.72 59.69 9.68
N THR A 616 37.60 58.68 9.50
CA THR A 616 39.06 58.93 9.44
C THR A 616 39.51 59.81 8.28
N ARG A 617 38.66 59.97 7.25
CA ARG A 617 38.91 60.86 6.10
C ARG A 617 38.17 62.20 6.22
N GLY A 618 37.67 62.53 7.42
CA GLY A 618 36.98 63.79 7.70
C GLY A 618 35.52 63.84 7.24
N ILE A 619 34.96 62.73 6.74
CA ILE A 619 33.57 62.67 6.28
C ILE A 619 32.66 62.47 7.50
N THR A 620 32.20 63.58 8.06
CA THR A 620 31.38 63.72 9.27
C THR A 620 30.32 64.81 9.07
N PRO A 621 29.25 64.90 9.89
CA PRO A 621 28.89 64.03 11.02
C PRO A 621 27.89 62.90 10.65
N TRP A 622 27.95 61.83 11.43
CA TRP A 622 27.03 60.68 11.38
C TRP A 622 26.15 60.67 12.62
N GLU A 623 24.92 60.19 12.49
CA GLU A 623 23.99 60.11 13.62
C GLU A 623 24.47 59.07 14.65
N PRO A 624 24.36 59.36 15.95
CA PRO A 624 24.59 58.37 16.99
C PRO A 624 23.46 57.35 16.94
N THR A 625 23.76 56.12 16.54
CA THR A 625 22.79 55.03 16.44
C THR A 625 23.34 53.74 17.03
N GLU A 626 22.48 53.00 17.70
CA GLU A 626 22.74 51.62 18.13
C GLU A 626 22.20 50.59 17.12
N ASP A 627 21.73 51.06 15.96
CA ASP A 627 21.26 50.22 14.85
C ASP A 627 22.44 49.79 13.96
N ASP A 628 22.24 48.73 13.18
CA ASP A 628 23.24 48.19 12.26
C ASP A 628 23.55 49.14 11.08
N ILE A 629 22.65 50.08 10.80
CA ILE A 629 22.74 51.01 9.67
C ILE A 629 23.10 52.41 10.20
N PRO A 630 24.34 52.88 10.00
CA PRO A 630 24.71 54.26 10.28
C PRO A 630 24.09 55.21 9.25
N VAL A 631 23.46 56.28 9.74
CA VAL A 631 22.84 57.32 8.91
C VAL A 631 23.68 58.59 8.97
N PHE A 632 23.86 59.23 7.82
CA PHE A 632 24.60 60.49 7.71
C PHE A 632 23.68 61.66 8.12
N SER A 633 24.14 62.55 9.00
CA SER A 633 23.25 63.52 9.67
C SER A 633 22.77 64.67 8.78
N THR A 634 23.31 64.85 7.58
CA THR A 634 22.92 65.92 6.65
C THR A 634 22.63 65.35 5.26
N GLY A 635 21.37 65.40 4.82
CA GLY A 635 20.98 64.98 3.48
C GLY A 635 21.69 65.78 2.38
N GLY A 636 22.12 65.12 1.31
CA GLY A 636 22.58 65.78 0.07
C GLY A 636 24.08 66.07 -0.08
N ARG A 637 24.93 65.79 0.93
CA ARG A 637 26.39 65.86 0.75
C ARG A 637 26.89 64.74 -0.17
N ARG A 638 27.74 65.09 -1.15
CA ARG A 638 28.36 64.18 -2.11
C ARG A 638 29.85 64.02 -1.81
N PHE A 639 30.36 62.80 -1.96
CA PHE A 639 31.76 62.44 -1.76
C PHE A 639 32.21 61.61 -2.97
N VAL A 640 33.46 61.77 -3.43
CA VAL A 640 33.97 61.08 -4.62
C VAL A 640 35.16 60.20 -4.23
N LEU A 641 35.32 59.07 -4.93
CA LEU A 641 36.51 58.25 -4.86
C LEU A 641 37.66 59.02 -5.50
N VAL A 642 38.63 59.44 -4.70
CA VAL A 642 39.85 60.10 -5.20
C VAL A 642 40.83 59.01 -5.60
N GLN A 643 41.26 59.04 -6.87
CA GLN A 643 42.42 58.31 -7.34
C GLN A 643 43.67 59.05 -6.85
N ASP A 644 44.38 58.47 -5.89
CA ASP A 644 45.75 58.90 -5.61
C ASP A 644 46.63 58.25 -6.69
N GLY A 645 47.27 59.08 -7.52
CA GLY A 645 48.12 58.60 -8.61
C GLY A 645 49.12 57.54 -8.12
N LEU A 646 49.17 56.40 -8.82
CA LEU A 646 50.02 55.24 -8.53
C LEU A 646 51.52 55.61 -8.53
N GLY A 647 52.01 56.10 -7.40
CA GLY A 647 53.44 56.14 -7.05
C GLY A 647 53.84 54.84 -6.37
N ASN A 648 54.92 54.21 -6.83
CA ASN A 648 55.48 52.93 -6.37
C ASN A 648 55.35 52.68 -4.86
N GLY A 649 54.28 52.01 -4.45
CA GLY A 649 53.98 51.73 -3.04
C GLY A 649 52.50 51.53 -2.80
N GLY A 650 51.92 50.47 -3.40
CA GLY A 650 50.50 50.11 -3.43
C GLY A 650 49.66 50.54 -2.22
N ARG A 651 49.09 51.74 -2.30
CA ARG A 651 48.02 52.20 -1.41
C ARG A 651 46.71 52.11 -2.20
N ILE A 652 45.71 51.46 -1.61
CA ILE A 652 44.39 51.26 -2.24
C ILE A 652 43.62 52.58 -2.14
N ASP A 653 43.02 53.00 -3.26
CA ASP A 653 42.24 54.25 -3.43
C ASP A 653 41.17 54.48 -2.35
N GLY A 654 40.81 55.75 -2.14
CA GLY A 654 39.94 56.19 -1.04
C GLY A 654 38.97 57.31 -1.37
N TYR A 655 37.88 57.43 -0.61
CA TYR A 655 36.92 58.53 -0.72
C TYR A 655 37.45 59.82 -0.09
N ALA A 656 37.24 60.97 -0.73
CA ALA A 656 37.45 62.30 -0.16
C ALA A 656 36.21 63.20 -0.36
N PRO A 657 36.01 64.22 0.49
CA PRO A 657 34.97 65.22 0.27
C PRO A 657 35.20 66.01 -1.02
N VAL A 658 34.12 66.26 -1.75
CA VAL A 658 34.14 67.15 -2.91
C VAL A 658 34.14 68.58 -2.37
N ALA A 659 35.15 69.38 -2.73
CA ALA A 659 35.13 70.80 -2.46
C ALA A 659 33.91 71.42 -3.17
N GLN A 660 33.02 72.05 -2.41
CA GLN A 660 32.00 72.90 -2.99
C GLN A 660 32.74 74.12 -3.56
N GLU A 661 32.80 74.24 -4.89
CA GLU A 661 33.14 75.51 -5.52
C GLU A 661 32.09 76.54 -5.10
N ASP A 662 32.50 77.50 -4.27
CA ASP A 662 31.76 78.72 -4.04
C ASP A 662 31.59 79.42 -5.40
N LYS A 663 30.38 79.32 -5.97
CA LYS A 663 29.97 80.22 -7.05
C LYS A 663 30.00 81.64 -6.49
N LEU A 664 31.08 82.36 -6.80
CA LEU A 664 31.13 83.81 -6.69
C LEU A 664 29.86 84.41 -7.31
N LYS A 665 29.13 85.17 -6.49
CA LYS A 665 28.08 86.09 -6.94
C LYS A 665 28.69 87.09 -7.95
N PRO A 666 28.11 87.29 -9.14
CA PRO A 666 28.38 88.52 -9.89
C PRO A 666 27.65 89.70 -9.21
N ALA A 667 28.36 90.82 -9.12
CA ALA A 667 27.87 92.10 -8.61
C ALA A 667 26.79 92.68 -9.54
N ALA A 668 25.89 93.45 -8.94
CA ALA A 668 24.79 94.15 -9.61
C ALA A 668 25.28 95.28 -10.52
N SER A 669 24.73 95.32 -11.73
CA SER A 669 24.17 96.51 -12.39
C SER A 669 23.07 96.05 -13.34
#